data_AF-F0GT76-F1
#
_entry.id   AF-F0GT76-F1
#
_cell.length_a   1.000
_cell.length_b   1.000
_cell.length_c   1.000
_cell.angle_alpha   90.00
_cell.angle_beta   90.00
_cell.angle_gamma   90.00
#
_symmetry.space_group_name_H-M   'P 1'
#
loop_
_entity.id
_entity.type
_entity.pdbx_description
1 polymer ?
#
loop_
_entity_poly.entity_id
_entity_poly.type
_entity_poly.pdbx_seq_one_letter_code
_entity_poly.pdbx_strand_id
1 'polypeptide(L)'
;MKNKLVKSVSLALAGSMLVTSVAFADGEVKKNETVYVTKEANEILNKTASIWINSDGSIKVKDKSNLKDIKNLKTDETIKTKDGDIDWNVDDKDVFYQGETDKDLPVDISIKYFLDGKEITAKDLEGKSGHLKIEISAVNKTSGIVDVNGEKKKIFSPYLVLSEINFDTDKVTNITTDDGKIIKDGKNEIVAGILTPGIRENFSGIVEDDKLDTFKDKIDMEMDVKDYKPSEVYAVITNELFQDSANISSLDDLKKGVNELEENAGKLVDASNKLDDGGKKLNDGIGKLSDGAVQLQDGSGKIVSSFDKLASAFAGLPDQVGQMTTAIDMLSEGGSELNSGISQYTGGVNQINASMPKLTDASASLESGASELDSGLARLDQATSTLKEKVGMSSGKCDLSKLTESLGSLKTGLDDLSAGMAPLQEGANNLSAGLGQIEQSSQELSNGVTNLIDVAQNAPNMNESAANVEAQAAAIDAVIAELATNNEEGINDAQIQSLEAIKNNLYSESQNIYAAQGSQEAITGGLGEISTGAVGLNSAISSASAGASEISTKISASSEKMSQASAGLSQGIDKISQGFDNTDLAKLGETIGMLDEATGKLKAGSGKLKEGASQNRAGVEQLAQAIAELDGNSSSLQEGSNELYNGLLEFQERSKALSSLGDINEKAINPMANGLRELDQGINKLGSSTGELKNGSDQYMASFEEFKNGLADYKSKGIDELSNKTGDIDEISLILDQMSKMAKENNSITGTSDEFETRSRIIEKLK
;
A
#
# COMPACT_ATOMS: atom_id res chain seq x y z
N MET A 1 -116.75 -14.97 7.88
CA MET A 1 -115.80 -14.84 6.74
C MET A 1 -115.08 -13.48 6.64
N LYS A 2 -115.05 -12.62 7.69
CA LYS A 2 -114.47 -11.26 7.61
C LYS A 2 -113.03 -11.07 8.15
N ASN A 3 -112.33 -12.12 8.62
CA ASN A 3 -111.08 -11.95 9.40
C ASN A 3 -109.76 -12.48 8.78
N LYS A 4 -109.76 -13.09 7.58
CA LYS A 4 -108.51 -13.60 6.97
C LYS A 4 -107.87 -12.64 5.95
N LEU A 5 -108.67 -11.93 5.17
CA LEU A 5 -108.18 -10.94 4.19
C LEU A 5 -107.46 -9.76 4.88
N VAL A 6 -107.91 -9.38 6.08
CA VAL A 6 -107.32 -8.29 6.84
C VAL A 6 -105.92 -8.65 7.33
N LYS A 7 -105.65 -9.88 7.80
CA LYS A 7 -104.34 -10.25 8.36
C LYS A 7 -103.20 -10.38 7.34
N SER A 8 -103.46 -10.88 6.13
CA SER A 8 -102.44 -10.98 5.07
C SER A 8 -102.11 -9.60 4.48
N VAL A 9 -103.13 -8.78 4.23
CA VAL A 9 -102.96 -7.39 3.80
C VAL A 9 -102.33 -6.54 4.91
N SER A 10 -102.56 -6.86 6.19
CA SER A 10 -101.90 -6.21 7.34
C SER A 10 -100.40 -6.48 7.40
N LEU A 11 -99.88 -7.60 6.90
CA LEU A 11 -98.44 -7.88 6.94
C LEU A 11 -97.68 -7.15 5.82
N ALA A 12 -98.26 -7.10 4.61
CA ALA A 12 -97.75 -6.25 3.52
C ALA A 12 -97.87 -4.75 3.85
N LEU A 13 -98.97 -4.34 4.51
CA LEU A 13 -99.11 -2.98 5.03
C LEU A 13 -98.16 -2.70 6.21
N ALA A 14 -97.90 -3.65 7.11
CA ALA A 14 -96.97 -3.47 8.22
C ALA A 14 -95.51 -3.34 7.76
N GLY A 15 -95.14 -4.00 6.64
CA GLY A 15 -93.87 -3.77 5.96
C GLY A 15 -93.77 -2.37 5.35
N SER A 16 -94.86 -1.85 4.77
CA SER A 16 -94.93 -0.48 4.23
C SER A 16 -95.10 0.62 5.29
N MET A 17 -95.50 0.25 6.52
CA MET A 17 -95.65 1.14 7.68
C MET A 17 -94.40 1.22 8.56
N LEU A 18 -93.29 0.60 8.16
CA LEU A 18 -91.98 0.99 8.71
C LEU A 18 -91.62 2.37 8.15
N VAL A 19 -92.27 3.40 8.70
CA VAL A 19 -91.69 4.73 8.80
C VAL A 19 -90.40 4.50 9.58
N THR A 20 -89.26 4.49 8.89
CA THR A 20 -87.99 4.73 9.57
C THR A 20 -88.16 6.08 10.25
N SER A 21 -88.33 6.07 11.57
CA SER A 21 -88.27 7.25 12.40
C SER A 21 -86.84 7.75 12.35
N VAL A 22 -86.50 8.45 11.27
CA VAL A 22 -85.27 9.22 11.20
C VAL A 22 -85.60 10.57 11.81
N ALA A 23 -84.84 10.96 12.83
CA ALA A 23 -84.99 12.25 13.49
C ALA A 23 -84.55 13.35 12.51
N PHE A 24 -85.49 14.22 12.12
CA PHE A 24 -85.27 15.31 11.16
C PHE A 24 -85.85 16.63 11.67
N ALA A 25 -85.51 17.74 10.99
CA ALA A 25 -85.69 19.11 11.44
C ALA A 25 -87.16 19.55 11.63
N ASP A 26 -87.37 20.44 12.60
CA ASP A 26 -88.67 20.97 13.04
C ASP A 26 -89.25 21.94 11.98
N GLY A 27 -90.47 21.67 11.46
CA GLY A 27 -91.24 22.61 10.64
C GLY A 27 -91.52 22.26 9.17
N GLU A 28 -91.06 21.12 8.64
CA GLU A 28 -91.39 20.70 7.25
C GLU A 28 -92.75 20.00 7.15
N VAL A 29 -93.47 20.24 6.05
CA VAL A 29 -94.74 19.56 5.74
C VAL A 29 -94.45 18.36 4.86
N LYS A 30 -94.91 17.18 5.28
CA LYS A 30 -94.64 15.91 4.59
C LYS A 30 -95.81 15.52 3.72
N LYS A 31 -95.53 15.06 2.51
CA LYS A 31 -96.53 14.50 1.60
C LYS A 31 -96.19 13.05 1.29
N ASN A 32 -97.02 12.15 1.79
CA ASN A 32 -96.94 10.72 1.48
C ASN A 32 -97.99 10.38 0.43
N GLU A 33 -97.53 9.91 -0.72
CA GLU A 33 -98.35 9.53 -1.84
C GLU A 33 -98.33 8.00 -2.02
N THR A 34 -99.51 7.38 -2.01
CA THR A 34 -99.66 5.96 -2.35
C THR A 34 -100.58 5.81 -3.54
N VAL A 35 -100.04 5.39 -4.68
CA VAL A 35 -100.82 5.10 -5.88
C VAL A 35 -101.21 3.63 -5.88
N TYR A 36 -102.48 3.34 -5.67
CA TYR A 36 -103.04 1.99 -5.79
C TYR A 36 -103.40 1.72 -7.25
N VAL A 37 -102.78 0.69 -7.83
CA VAL A 37 -103.00 0.27 -9.21
C VAL A 37 -103.59 -1.14 -9.18
N THR A 38 -104.71 -1.35 -9.87
CA THR A 38 -105.20 -2.71 -10.13
C THR A 38 -105.00 -3.03 -11.60
N LYS A 39 -104.29 -4.13 -11.88
CA LYS A 39 -104.09 -4.67 -13.22
C LYS A 39 -104.80 -6.01 -13.37
N GLU A 40 -105.35 -6.28 -14.55
CA GLU A 40 -105.88 -7.59 -14.95
C GLU A 40 -105.33 -7.90 -16.34
N ALA A 41 -104.77 -9.09 -16.53
CA ALA A 41 -104.09 -9.46 -17.79
C ALA A 41 -103.01 -8.43 -18.24
N ASN A 42 -102.27 -7.86 -17.28
CA ASN A 42 -101.29 -6.77 -17.47
C ASN A 42 -101.86 -5.42 -17.96
N GLU A 43 -103.18 -5.26 -18.09
CA GLU A 43 -103.82 -3.98 -18.40
C GLU A 43 -104.29 -3.27 -17.12
N ILE A 44 -104.08 -1.95 -17.05
CA ILE A 44 -104.46 -1.12 -15.91
C ILE A 44 -105.98 -0.90 -15.92
N LEU A 45 -106.67 -1.40 -14.90
CA LEU A 45 -108.11 -1.21 -14.72
C LEU A 45 -108.44 0.07 -13.94
N ASN A 46 -107.65 0.38 -12.91
CA ASN A 46 -107.87 1.53 -12.05
C ASN A 46 -106.52 2.02 -11.49
N LYS A 47 -106.37 3.35 -11.42
CA LYS A 47 -105.31 4.05 -10.68
C LYS A 47 -105.95 5.06 -9.73
N THR A 48 -105.88 4.76 -8.44
CA THR A 48 -106.34 5.67 -7.40
C THR A 48 -105.15 6.08 -6.54
N ALA A 49 -104.86 7.37 -6.44
CA ALA A 49 -103.86 7.87 -5.52
C ALA A 49 -104.52 8.26 -4.19
N SER A 50 -103.90 7.85 -3.10
CA SER A 50 -104.20 8.28 -1.75
C SER A 50 -103.04 9.12 -1.23
N ILE A 51 -103.37 10.29 -0.71
CA ILE A 51 -102.40 11.29 -0.29
C ILE A 51 -102.64 11.55 1.18
N TRP A 52 -101.56 11.48 1.94
CA TRP A 52 -101.50 11.87 3.33
C TRP A 52 -100.50 13.00 3.46
N ILE A 53 -101.01 14.19 3.78
CA ILE A 53 -100.18 15.32 4.17
C ILE A 53 -100.14 15.37 5.70
N ASN A 54 -98.94 15.47 6.26
CA ASN A 54 -98.70 15.48 7.69
C ASN A 54 -97.72 16.61 8.05
N SER A 55 -97.96 17.30 9.17
CA SER A 55 -97.03 18.29 9.75
C SER A 55 -97.11 18.29 11.27
N ASP A 56 -96.11 18.87 11.94
CA ASP A 56 -96.10 19.03 13.39
C ASP A 56 -97.10 20.10 13.89
N GLY A 57 -97.54 21.01 12.99
CA GLY A 57 -98.46 22.12 13.24
C GLY A 57 -99.65 22.18 12.26
N SER A 58 -100.23 23.38 12.05
CA SER A 58 -101.32 23.56 11.07
C SER A 58 -100.81 23.55 9.63
N ILE A 59 -101.54 22.88 8.75
CA ILE A 59 -101.16 22.70 7.35
C ILE A 59 -101.64 23.91 6.53
N LYS A 60 -100.67 24.71 6.06
CA LYS A 60 -100.86 25.93 5.24
C LYS A 60 -99.94 25.91 4.03
N VAL A 61 -100.28 25.09 3.04
CA VAL A 61 -99.40 24.76 1.91
C VAL A 61 -100.18 24.64 0.61
N LYS A 62 -99.48 24.83 -0.51
CA LYS A 62 -100.05 24.57 -1.85
C LYS A 62 -99.60 23.24 -2.37
N ASP A 63 -100.57 22.33 -2.49
CA ASP A 63 -100.35 21.00 -3.00
C ASP A 63 -100.64 20.90 -4.49
N LYS A 64 -99.58 20.80 -5.28
CA LYS A 64 -99.69 20.58 -6.73
C LYS A 64 -100.21 19.18 -6.99
N SER A 65 -101.35 19.07 -7.66
CA SER A 65 -102.04 17.82 -7.89
C SER A 65 -102.65 17.73 -9.28
N ASN A 66 -102.43 16.60 -9.94
CA ASN A 66 -103.05 16.26 -11.23
C ASN A 66 -104.28 15.36 -11.10
N LEU A 67 -104.79 15.19 -9.88
CA LEU A 67 -105.84 14.23 -9.58
C LEU A 67 -107.21 14.69 -10.06
N LYS A 68 -108.00 13.69 -10.46
CA LYS A 68 -109.41 13.82 -10.84
C LYS A 68 -110.29 13.20 -9.76
N ASP A 69 -111.55 13.63 -9.70
CA ASP A 69 -112.55 13.09 -8.77
C ASP A 69 -112.10 13.05 -7.31
N ILE A 70 -111.50 14.15 -6.86
CA ILE A 70 -110.85 14.28 -5.56
C ILE A 70 -111.88 14.23 -4.43
N LYS A 71 -111.65 13.35 -3.46
CA LYS A 71 -112.47 13.16 -2.26
C LYS A 71 -111.64 13.34 -1.01
N ASN A 72 -112.13 14.15 -0.09
CA ASN A 72 -111.60 14.18 1.27
C ASN A 72 -111.97 12.86 1.98
N LEU A 73 -111.03 12.27 2.71
CA LEU A 73 -111.23 10.99 3.39
C LEU A 73 -111.68 11.15 4.86
N LYS A 74 -111.58 12.36 5.41
CA LYS A 74 -112.01 12.69 6.77
C LYS A 74 -113.33 13.47 6.81
N THR A 75 -113.62 14.29 5.80
CA THR A 75 -114.79 15.17 5.76
C THR A 75 -115.62 14.95 4.49
N ASP A 76 -116.89 15.36 4.51
CA ASP A 76 -117.77 15.32 3.33
C ASP A 76 -117.52 16.51 2.37
N GLU A 77 -116.42 17.26 2.56
CA GLU A 77 -116.11 18.44 1.75
C GLU A 77 -115.58 18.06 0.36
N THR A 78 -116.15 18.68 -0.68
CA THR A 78 -115.64 18.56 -2.05
C THR A 78 -114.39 19.40 -2.25
N ILE A 79 -113.27 18.75 -2.60
CA ILE A 79 -111.99 19.41 -2.90
C ILE A 79 -111.99 19.86 -4.36
N LYS A 80 -111.58 21.11 -4.62
CA LYS A 80 -111.43 21.65 -5.98
C LYS A 80 -110.00 22.12 -6.21
N THR A 81 -109.44 21.75 -7.35
CA THR A 81 -108.14 22.25 -7.81
C THR A 81 -108.30 23.61 -8.49
N LYS A 82 -107.39 24.54 -8.22
CA LYS A 82 -107.26 25.81 -8.95
C LYS A 82 -105.90 25.83 -9.63
N ASP A 83 -105.89 25.91 -10.96
CA ASP A 83 -104.66 25.92 -11.78
C ASP A 83 -103.71 24.72 -11.52
N GLY A 84 -104.27 23.58 -11.09
CA GLY A 84 -103.50 22.38 -10.75
C GLY A 84 -103.00 22.33 -9.30
N ASP A 85 -103.38 23.29 -8.46
CA ASP A 85 -103.04 23.32 -7.04
C ASP A 85 -104.28 23.11 -6.15
N ILE A 86 -104.09 22.45 -5.02
CA ILE A 86 -105.03 22.34 -3.90
C ILE A 86 -104.47 23.22 -2.78
N ASP A 87 -105.21 24.24 -2.39
CA ASP A 87 -104.81 25.15 -1.31
C ASP A 87 -105.29 24.57 0.03
N TRP A 88 -104.36 24.04 0.82
CA TRP A 88 -104.65 23.52 2.14
C TRP A 88 -104.43 24.61 3.17
N ASN A 89 -105.50 25.01 3.85
CA ASN A 89 -105.45 25.92 5.00
C ASN A 89 -106.32 25.34 6.11
N VAL A 90 -105.78 24.36 6.82
CA VAL A 90 -106.49 23.61 7.86
C VAL A 90 -105.71 23.65 9.17
N ASP A 91 -106.41 23.87 10.29
CA ASP A 91 -105.85 23.76 11.64
C ASP A 91 -105.86 22.29 12.12
N ASP A 92 -105.44 21.37 11.24
CA ASP A 92 -105.22 19.93 11.55
C ASP A 92 -103.78 19.57 11.15
N LYS A 93 -103.23 18.55 11.82
CA LYS A 93 -101.90 18.00 11.56
C LYS A 93 -101.88 16.99 10.43
N ASP A 94 -103.05 16.48 10.04
CA ASP A 94 -103.17 15.44 9.02
C ASP A 94 -104.31 15.73 8.04
N VAL A 95 -103.97 15.78 6.75
CA VAL A 95 -104.94 15.82 5.65
C VAL A 95 -104.88 14.50 4.88
N PHE A 96 -106.04 13.89 4.68
CA PHE A 96 -106.18 12.68 3.86
C PHE A 96 -107.16 12.94 2.73
N TYR A 97 -106.71 12.70 1.52
CA TYR A 97 -107.57 12.79 0.35
C TYR A 97 -107.17 11.73 -0.68
N GLN A 98 -108.09 11.43 -1.60
CA GLN A 98 -107.84 10.49 -2.68
C GLN A 98 -108.43 11.00 -3.99
N GLY A 99 -107.90 10.55 -5.12
CA GLY A 99 -108.44 10.83 -6.44
C GLY A 99 -107.90 9.85 -7.48
N GLU A 100 -108.38 9.96 -8.70
CA GLU A 100 -107.91 9.16 -9.84
C GLU A 100 -106.79 9.90 -10.59
N THR A 101 -105.79 9.17 -11.08
CA THR A 101 -104.67 9.75 -11.87
C THR A 101 -104.52 9.05 -13.20
N ASP A 102 -104.26 9.82 -14.26
CA ASP A 102 -103.98 9.29 -15.59
C ASP A 102 -102.48 9.13 -15.88
N LYS A 103 -101.58 9.55 -14.97
CA LYS A 103 -100.13 9.51 -15.20
C LYS A 103 -99.58 8.10 -15.39
N ASP A 104 -98.62 7.97 -16.30
CA ASP A 104 -97.89 6.73 -16.52
C ASP A 104 -97.08 6.34 -15.29
N LEU A 105 -96.96 5.03 -15.06
CA LEU A 105 -96.19 4.49 -13.95
C LEU A 105 -94.69 4.52 -14.31
N PRO A 106 -93.81 4.95 -13.39
CA PRO A 106 -92.37 5.06 -13.63
C PRO A 106 -91.70 3.70 -13.83
N VAL A 107 -92.27 2.64 -13.27
CA VAL A 107 -91.87 1.25 -13.48
C VAL A 107 -93.10 0.47 -13.90
N ASP A 108 -92.93 -0.38 -14.90
CA ASP A 108 -93.99 -1.25 -15.39
C ASP A 108 -93.72 -2.69 -15.00
N ILE A 109 -94.62 -3.25 -14.22
CA ILE A 109 -94.56 -4.65 -13.80
C ILE A 109 -95.44 -5.48 -14.72
N SER A 110 -94.87 -6.57 -15.24
CA SER A 110 -95.60 -7.55 -16.03
C SER A 110 -95.35 -8.96 -15.53
N ILE A 111 -96.40 -9.79 -15.59
CA ILE A 111 -96.34 -11.20 -15.21
C ILE A 111 -96.56 -12.07 -16.43
N LYS A 112 -95.73 -13.11 -16.57
CA LYS A 112 -95.92 -14.18 -17.55
C LYS A 112 -96.01 -15.52 -16.85
N TYR A 113 -96.89 -16.38 -17.35
CA TYR A 113 -97.07 -17.73 -16.84
C TYR A 113 -96.70 -18.73 -17.93
N PHE A 114 -96.02 -19.81 -17.55
CA PHE A 114 -95.69 -20.91 -18.44
C PHE A 114 -96.08 -22.23 -17.76
N LEU A 115 -97.00 -22.98 -18.36
CA LEU A 115 -97.38 -24.32 -17.89
C LEU A 115 -96.73 -25.37 -18.79
N ASP A 116 -95.97 -26.28 -18.19
CA ASP A 116 -95.20 -27.33 -18.89
C ASP A 116 -94.33 -26.76 -20.03
N GLY A 117 -93.73 -25.59 -19.79
CA GLY A 117 -92.86 -24.88 -20.74
C GLY A 117 -93.58 -24.11 -21.84
N LYS A 118 -94.92 -24.04 -21.86
CA LYS A 118 -95.69 -23.23 -22.81
C LYS A 118 -96.32 -22.02 -22.14
N GLU A 119 -96.15 -20.85 -22.73
CA GLU A 119 -96.79 -19.63 -22.25
C GLU A 119 -98.31 -19.79 -22.23
N ILE A 120 -98.92 -19.38 -21.12
CA ILE A 120 -100.35 -19.51 -20.85
C ILE A 120 -100.86 -18.21 -20.22
N THR A 121 -102.11 -17.82 -20.51
CA THR A 121 -102.72 -16.67 -19.85
C THR A 121 -103.18 -17.05 -18.44
N ALA A 122 -103.23 -16.07 -17.52
CA ALA A 122 -103.74 -16.31 -16.16
C ALA A 122 -105.15 -16.95 -16.19
N LYS A 123 -106.02 -16.48 -17.10
CA LYS A 123 -107.37 -17.02 -17.28
C LYS A 123 -107.39 -18.47 -17.73
N ASP A 124 -106.52 -18.85 -18.67
CA ASP A 124 -106.46 -20.22 -19.20
C ASP A 124 -105.75 -21.20 -18.24
N LEU A 125 -105.02 -20.66 -17.25
CA LEU A 125 -104.36 -21.42 -16.19
C LEU A 125 -105.33 -21.89 -15.10
N GLU A 126 -106.52 -21.28 -14.98
CA GLU A 126 -107.50 -21.64 -13.95
C GLU A 126 -107.95 -23.11 -14.06
N GLY A 127 -107.83 -23.84 -12.94
CA GLY A 127 -108.14 -25.27 -12.82
C GLY A 127 -107.11 -26.21 -13.45
N LYS A 128 -106.00 -25.70 -14.00
CA LYS A 128 -104.95 -26.53 -14.62
C LYS A 128 -104.01 -27.14 -13.58
N SER A 129 -103.34 -28.20 -13.98
CA SER A 129 -102.31 -28.89 -13.18
C SER A 129 -101.10 -29.17 -14.06
N GLY A 130 -99.89 -29.09 -13.52
CA GLY A 130 -98.63 -29.25 -14.26
C GLY A 130 -97.49 -28.51 -13.58
N HIS A 131 -96.37 -28.37 -14.29
CA HIS A 131 -95.24 -27.59 -13.83
C HIS A 131 -95.39 -26.13 -14.27
N LEU A 132 -95.55 -25.21 -13.32
CA LEU A 132 -95.79 -23.80 -13.56
C LEU A 132 -94.52 -22.98 -13.30
N LYS A 133 -94.13 -22.18 -14.28
CA LYS A 133 -93.19 -21.07 -14.11
C LYS A 133 -93.95 -19.74 -14.14
N ILE A 134 -93.64 -18.86 -13.21
CA ILE A 134 -94.10 -17.47 -13.18
C ILE A 134 -92.87 -16.57 -13.31
N GLU A 135 -92.89 -15.66 -14.27
CA GLU A 135 -91.87 -14.62 -14.45
C GLU A 135 -92.50 -13.27 -14.06
N ILE A 136 -91.92 -12.61 -13.06
CA ILE A 136 -92.27 -11.24 -12.68
C ILE A 136 -91.13 -10.34 -13.18
N SER A 137 -91.45 -9.43 -14.10
CA SER A 137 -90.47 -8.47 -14.63
C SER A 137 -90.88 -7.04 -14.34
N ALA A 138 -89.90 -6.19 -14.07
CA ALA A 138 -90.06 -4.77 -13.84
C ALA A 138 -89.21 -4.00 -14.86
N VAL A 139 -89.83 -3.09 -15.60
CA VAL A 139 -89.15 -2.26 -16.60
C VAL A 139 -89.19 -0.81 -16.16
N ASN A 140 -88.01 -0.22 -15.94
CA ASN A 140 -87.89 1.19 -15.58
C ASN A 140 -88.07 2.08 -16.81
N LYS A 141 -89.06 2.97 -16.77
CA LYS A 141 -89.40 3.89 -17.85
C LYS A 141 -88.80 5.28 -17.63
N THR A 142 -88.19 5.53 -16.46
CA THR A 142 -87.70 6.83 -16.06
C THR A 142 -86.18 6.89 -16.16
N SER A 143 -85.67 7.70 -17.09
CA SER A 143 -84.24 7.88 -17.31
C SER A 143 -83.91 9.30 -17.77
N GLY A 144 -82.65 9.71 -17.63
CA GLY A 144 -82.11 10.98 -18.08
C GLY A 144 -80.74 10.81 -18.74
N ILE A 145 -80.32 11.81 -19.52
CA ILE A 145 -78.96 11.88 -20.06
C ILE A 145 -78.13 12.81 -19.18
N VAL A 146 -77.00 12.31 -18.71
CA VAL A 146 -76.16 12.97 -17.72
C VAL A 146 -74.74 13.03 -18.28
N ASP A 147 -74.08 14.17 -18.10
CA ASP A 147 -72.66 14.31 -18.39
C ASP A 147 -71.86 13.73 -17.21
N VAL A 148 -71.18 12.62 -17.44
CA VAL A 148 -70.28 11.99 -16.48
C VAL A 148 -68.88 12.09 -17.08
N ASN A 149 -68.04 12.96 -16.51
CA ASN A 149 -66.66 13.19 -16.96
C ASN A 149 -66.50 13.51 -18.46
N GLY A 150 -67.44 14.26 -19.05
CA GLY A 150 -67.41 14.66 -20.47
C GLY A 150 -68.12 13.69 -21.42
N GLU A 151 -68.62 12.56 -20.91
CA GLU A 151 -69.37 11.56 -21.67
C GLU A 151 -70.87 11.61 -21.33
N LYS A 152 -71.72 11.60 -22.36
CA LYS A 152 -73.18 11.59 -22.17
C LYS A 152 -73.67 10.18 -21.91
N LYS A 153 -73.93 9.84 -20.65
CA LYS A 153 -74.47 8.54 -20.23
C LYS A 153 -75.96 8.62 -19.95
N LYS A 154 -76.68 7.56 -20.30
CA LYS A 154 -78.10 7.39 -19.94
C LYS A 154 -78.16 6.76 -18.55
N ILE A 155 -78.71 7.49 -17.59
CA ILE A 155 -78.87 7.04 -16.20
C ILE A 155 -80.36 6.83 -15.93
N PHE A 156 -80.72 5.69 -15.36
CA PHE A 156 -82.06 5.38 -14.91
C PHE A 156 -82.30 5.91 -13.50
N SER A 157 -83.50 6.44 -13.26
CA SER A 157 -83.95 6.85 -11.92
C SER A 157 -84.06 5.62 -11.04
N PRO A 158 -83.50 5.60 -9.82
CA PRO A 158 -83.45 4.38 -9.04
C PRO A 158 -84.82 4.03 -8.46
N TYR A 159 -85.33 2.84 -8.78
CA TYR A 159 -86.53 2.29 -8.19
C TYR A 159 -86.27 0.91 -7.60
N LEU A 160 -86.93 0.62 -6.48
CA LEU A 160 -87.02 -0.68 -5.87
C LEU A 160 -88.44 -1.22 -6.09
N VAL A 161 -88.54 -2.47 -6.53
CA VAL A 161 -89.80 -3.19 -6.62
C VAL A 161 -89.76 -4.38 -5.66
N LEU A 162 -90.61 -4.35 -4.65
CA LEU A 162 -90.85 -5.48 -3.76
C LEU A 162 -92.09 -6.22 -4.25
N SER A 163 -91.94 -7.42 -4.80
CA SER A 163 -93.05 -8.26 -5.23
C SER A 163 -93.35 -9.36 -4.21
N GLU A 164 -94.63 -9.67 -4.01
CA GLU A 164 -95.11 -10.73 -3.14
C GLU A 164 -96.24 -11.52 -3.84
N ILE A 165 -96.14 -12.84 -3.79
CA ILE A 165 -97.20 -13.75 -4.23
C ILE A 165 -97.45 -14.81 -3.15
N ASN A 166 -98.73 -15.11 -2.92
CA ASN A 166 -99.15 -16.05 -1.88
C ASN A 166 -99.81 -17.29 -2.50
N PHE A 167 -99.31 -18.47 -2.16
CA PHE A 167 -99.79 -19.74 -2.68
C PHE A 167 -100.45 -20.59 -1.60
N ASP A 168 -101.55 -21.26 -1.97
CA ASP A 168 -102.18 -22.28 -1.14
C ASP A 168 -101.39 -23.60 -1.24
N THR A 169 -100.85 -24.06 -0.12
CA THR A 169 -100.04 -25.30 -0.04
C THR A 169 -100.83 -26.57 -0.34
N ASP A 170 -102.18 -26.53 -0.31
CA ASP A 170 -103.02 -27.66 -0.73
C ASP A 170 -103.06 -27.78 -2.29
N LYS A 171 -102.59 -26.75 -3.01
CA LYS A 171 -102.67 -26.62 -4.49
C LYS A 171 -101.31 -26.45 -5.17
N VAL A 172 -100.30 -25.97 -4.44
CA VAL A 172 -98.96 -25.68 -4.96
C VAL A 172 -97.90 -26.36 -4.10
N THR A 173 -96.95 -27.03 -4.74
CA THR A 173 -95.82 -27.71 -4.09
C THR A 173 -94.50 -27.44 -4.84
N ASN A 174 -93.37 -27.70 -4.19
CA ASN A 174 -92.02 -27.60 -4.79
C ASN A 174 -91.67 -26.20 -5.35
N ILE A 175 -92.06 -25.15 -4.62
CA ILE A 175 -91.75 -23.78 -5.01
C ILE A 175 -90.23 -23.54 -4.94
N THR A 176 -89.67 -23.00 -6.02
CA THR A 176 -88.29 -22.52 -6.12
C THR A 176 -88.27 -21.15 -6.80
N THR A 177 -87.20 -20.37 -6.60
CA THR A 177 -87.02 -19.05 -7.21
C THR A 177 -85.54 -18.72 -7.34
N ASP A 178 -85.18 -17.93 -8.36
CA ASP A 178 -83.80 -17.57 -8.66
C ASP A 178 -83.28 -16.34 -7.88
N ASP A 179 -84.18 -15.48 -7.36
CA ASP A 179 -83.83 -14.31 -6.55
C ASP A 179 -84.96 -13.84 -5.62
N GLY A 180 -85.60 -14.79 -4.95
CA GLY A 180 -86.69 -14.55 -4.03
C GLY A 180 -86.55 -15.33 -2.72
N LYS A 181 -87.26 -14.86 -1.69
CA LYS A 181 -87.35 -15.53 -0.40
C LYS A 181 -88.69 -16.24 -0.27
N ILE A 182 -88.64 -17.55 -0.04
CA ILE A 182 -89.81 -18.38 0.23
C ILE A 182 -90.05 -18.42 1.74
N ILE A 183 -91.27 -18.07 2.15
CA ILE A 183 -91.69 -17.99 3.55
C ILE A 183 -92.93 -18.86 3.73
N LYS A 184 -92.88 -19.79 4.70
CA LYS A 184 -94.01 -20.68 4.99
C LYS A 184 -94.82 -20.16 6.17
N ASP A 185 -96.10 -19.88 5.97
CA ASP A 185 -97.03 -19.41 7.00
C ASP A 185 -98.30 -20.28 7.03
N GLY A 186 -98.29 -21.30 7.91
CA GLY A 186 -99.41 -22.21 8.11
C GLY A 186 -99.75 -23.00 6.83
N LYS A 187 -100.88 -22.65 6.20
CA LYS A 187 -101.37 -23.25 4.94
C LYS A 187 -100.94 -22.49 3.68
N ASN A 188 -100.19 -21.41 3.84
CA ASN A 188 -99.75 -20.55 2.75
C ASN A 188 -98.23 -20.59 2.61
N GLU A 189 -97.74 -20.53 1.37
CA GLU A 189 -96.34 -20.21 1.08
C GLU A 189 -96.27 -18.89 0.33
N ILE A 190 -95.49 -17.95 0.85
CA ILE A 190 -95.30 -16.62 0.32
C ILE A 190 -93.94 -16.57 -0.36
N VAL A 191 -93.88 -16.05 -1.58
CA VAL A 191 -92.61 -15.72 -2.22
C VAL A 191 -92.50 -14.22 -2.33
N ALA A 192 -91.45 -13.67 -1.75
CA ALA A 192 -91.11 -12.26 -1.80
C ALA A 192 -89.85 -12.04 -2.63
N GLY A 193 -89.90 -11.13 -3.59
CA GLY A 193 -88.82 -10.80 -4.51
C GLY A 193 -88.45 -9.33 -4.47
N ILE A 194 -87.19 -9.00 -4.75
CA ILE A 194 -86.71 -7.62 -4.89
C ILE A 194 -86.16 -7.43 -6.30
N LEU A 195 -86.66 -6.43 -7.02
CA LEU A 195 -86.15 -6.01 -8.33
C LEU A 195 -85.64 -4.58 -8.24
N THR A 196 -84.58 -4.28 -9.00
CA THR A 196 -83.91 -2.97 -9.05
C THR A 196 -83.75 -2.49 -10.49
N PRO A 197 -84.86 -2.24 -11.20
CA PRO A 197 -84.83 -2.06 -12.63
C PRO A 197 -84.03 -0.82 -13.06
N GLY A 198 -83.06 -1.00 -13.95
CA GLY A 198 -82.19 0.06 -14.46
C GLY A 198 -80.93 0.35 -13.63
N ILE A 199 -80.74 -0.27 -12.44
CA ILE A 199 -79.55 0.00 -11.60
C ILE A 199 -78.28 -0.62 -12.20
N ARG A 200 -78.38 -1.84 -12.76
CA ARG A 200 -77.24 -2.52 -13.40
C ARG A 200 -76.64 -1.66 -14.50
N GLU A 201 -77.50 -1.10 -15.35
CA GLU A 201 -77.14 -0.28 -16.50
C GLU A 201 -76.38 0.99 -16.08
N ASN A 202 -76.73 1.57 -14.93
CA ASN A 202 -76.08 2.78 -14.43
C ASN A 202 -74.59 2.56 -14.14
N PHE A 203 -74.16 1.34 -13.77
CA PHE A 203 -72.78 1.04 -13.37
C PHE A 203 -72.02 0.15 -14.38
N SER A 204 -72.64 -0.17 -15.51
CA SER A 204 -72.05 -1.00 -16.57
C SER A 204 -70.79 -0.33 -17.14
N GLY A 205 -69.70 -1.10 -17.22
CA GLY A 205 -68.41 -0.62 -17.74
C GLY A 205 -67.53 0.14 -16.73
N ILE A 206 -68.01 0.31 -15.49
CA ILE A 206 -67.25 0.94 -14.39
C ILE A 206 -67.05 -0.09 -13.26
N VAL A 207 -68.08 -0.87 -12.97
CA VAL A 207 -68.04 -1.97 -12.01
C VAL A 207 -67.97 -3.29 -12.78
N GLU A 208 -67.20 -4.26 -12.27
CA GLU A 208 -67.10 -5.61 -12.84
C GLU A 208 -68.48 -6.28 -12.95
N ASP A 209 -68.77 -6.90 -14.09
CA ASP A 209 -70.10 -7.44 -14.43
C ASP A 209 -70.64 -8.45 -13.39
N ASP A 210 -69.75 -9.22 -12.75
CA ASP A 210 -70.12 -10.21 -11.73
C ASP A 210 -70.68 -9.56 -10.45
N LYS A 211 -70.27 -8.33 -10.12
CA LYS A 211 -70.80 -7.57 -8.98
C LYS A 211 -72.17 -6.97 -9.29
N LEU A 212 -72.47 -6.74 -10.57
CA LEU A 212 -73.74 -6.21 -11.02
C LEU A 212 -74.85 -7.26 -11.07
N ASP A 213 -74.50 -8.55 -10.91
CA ASP A 213 -75.46 -9.65 -10.99
C ASP A 213 -76.57 -9.64 -9.95
N THR A 214 -76.32 -8.98 -8.83
CA THR A 214 -77.28 -8.74 -7.74
C THR A 214 -78.40 -7.75 -8.09
N PHE A 215 -78.22 -6.93 -9.13
CA PHE A 215 -79.25 -5.98 -9.58
C PHE A 215 -80.04 -6.61 -10.72
N LYS A 216 -81.25 -7.10 -10.39
CA LYS A 216 -82.12 -7.81 -11.34
C LYS A 216 -83.39 -7.03 -11.64
N ASP A 217 -83.81 -7.16 -12.89
CA ASP A 217 -85.03 -6.55 -13.43
C ASP A 217 -86.17 -7.58 -13.54
N LYS A 218 -85.87 -8.86 -13.28
CA LYS A 218 -86.85 -9.93 -13.26
C LYS A 218 -86.54 -11.01 -12.21
N ILE A 219 -87.58 -11.69 -11.76
CA ILE A 219 -87.51 -12.87 -10.90
C ILE A 219 -88.35 -13.98 -11.53
N ASP A 220 -87.76 -15.17 -11.57
CA ASP A 220 -88.38 -16.39 -12.00
C ASP A 220 -88.72 -17.25 -10.78
N MET A 221 -89.87 -17.90 -10.84
CA MET A 221 -90.28 -18.87 -9.84
C MET A 221 -90.98 -20.06 -10.47
N GLU A 222 -90.64 -21.25 -10.00
CA GLU A 222 -91.10 -22.52 -10.55
C GLU A 222 -91.73 -23.37 -9.46
N MET A 223 -92.82 -24.05 -9.79
CA MET A 223 -93.61 -24.83 -8.84
C MET A 223 -94.45 -25.89 -9.54
N ASP A 224 -94.87 -26.92 -8.80
CA ASP A 224 -95.86 -27.89 -9.27
C ASP A 224 -97.24 -27.49 -8.77
N VAL A 225 -98.22 -27.42 -9.67
CA VAL A 225 -99.57 -26.95 -9.36
C VAL A 225 -100.64 -28.00 -9.65
N LYS A 226 -101.69 -28.03 -8.84
CA LYS A 226 -102.84 -28.94 -8.99
C LYS A 226 -104.16 -28.20 -8.82
N ASP A 227 -105.00 -28.24 -9.85
CA ASP A 227 -106.29 -27.52 -9.87
C ASP A 227 -106.09 -26.06 -9.44
N TYR A 228 -105.13 -25.41 -10.10
CA TYR A 228 -104.57 -24.15 -9.66
C TYR A 228 -105.44 -22.98 -10.04
N LYS A 229 -105.56 -22.03 -9.11
CA LYS A 229 -106.11 -20.72 -9.38
C LYS A 229 -104.97 -19.70 -9.26
N PRO A 230 -104.70 -18.89 -10.31
CA PRO A 230 -103.68 -17.85 -10.23
C PRO A 230 -103.84 -17.00 -8.98
N SER A 231 -102.75 -16.91 -8.23
CA SER A 231 -102.66 -16.07 -7.05
C SER A 231 -102.45 -14.62 -7.48
N GLU A 232 -103.04 -13.70 -6.73
CA GLU A 232 -102.82 -12.27 -6.94
C GLU A 232 -101.37 -11.92 -6.55
N VAL A 233 -100.70 -11.16 -7.41
CA VAL A 233 -99.37 -10.58 -7.11
C VAL A 233 -99.56 -9.19 -6.56
N TYR A 234 -98.88 -8.91 -5.45
CA TYR A 234 -98.78 -7.58 -4.87
C TYR A 234 -97.38 -7.06 -5.10
N ALA A 235 -97.25 -5.85 -5.62
CA ALA A 235 -95.94 -5.23 -5.79
C ALA A 235 -95.93 -3.81 -5.23
N VAL A 236 -94.87 -3.48 -4.51
CA VAL A 236 -94.59 -2.14 -4.01
C VAL A 236 -93.43 -1.56 -4.81
N ILE A 237 -93.67 -0.47 -5.52
CA ILE A 237 -92.65 0.26 -6.28
C ILE A 237 -92.34 1.54 -5.50
N THR A 238 -91.07 1.78 -5.19
CA THR A 238 -90.65 2.97 -4.44
C THR A 238 -89.24 3.41 -4.85
N ASN A 239 -89.00 4.72 -4.86
CA ASN A 239 -87.64 5.28 -4.92
C ASN A 239 -87.23 5.96 -3.61
N GLU A 240 -88.04 5.83 -2.55
CA GLU A 240 -87.86 6.56 -1.28
C GLU A 240 -86.46 6.34 -0.67
N LEU A 241 -85.89 5.13 -0.84
CA LEU A 241 -84.57 4.78 -0.33
C LEU A 241 -83.40 5.55 -0.97
N PHE A 242 -83.62 6.14 -2.14
CA PHE A 242 -82.58 6.81 -2.92
C PHE A 242 -82.69 8.33 -2.85
N GLN A 243 -83.70 8.86 -2.15
CA GLN A 243 -83.91 10.30 -2.04
C GLN A 243 -82.99 10.97 -1.01
N ASP A 244 -82.40 10.22 -0.09
CA ASP A 244 -81.39 10.76 0.82
C ASP A 244 -80.02 10.84 0.10
N SER A 245 -79.22 11.87 0.39
CA SER A 245 -77.88 11.99 -0.21
C SER A 245 -76.96 10.89 0.33
N ALA A 246 -76.34 10.12 -0.55
CA ALA A 246 -75.27 9.21 -0.16
C ALA A 246 -74.12 10.03 0.47
N ASN A 247 -73.64 9.63 1.64
CA ASN A 247 -72.51 10.30 2.27
C ASN A 247 -71.20 9.76 1.67
N ILE A 248 -70.73 10.36 0.57
CA ILE A 248 -69.61 9.88 -0.26
C ILE A 248 -68.25 10.48 0.16
N SER A 249 -68.21 11.36 1.16
CA SER A 249 -67.00 12.08 1.60
C SER A 249 -65.77 11.21 1.93
N SER A 250 -65.96 9.94 2.33
CA SER A 250 -64.85 9.01 2.59
C SER A 250 -64.05 8.59 1.35
N LEU A 251 -64.62 8.74 0.15
CA LEU A 251 -63.95 8.38 -1.11
C LEU A 251 -62.94 9.45 -1.56
N ASP A 252 -63.21 10.72 -1.27
CA ASP A 252 -62.29 11.83 -1.55
C ASP A 252 -61.00 11.73 -0.72
N ASP A 253 -61.12 11.36 0.55
CA ASP A 253 -59.96 11.22 1.44
C ASP A 253 -59.09 10.01 1.06
N LEU A 254 -59.71 8.91 0.59
CA LEU A 254 -58.99 7.76 0.05
C LEU A 254 -58.14 8.17 -1.17
N LYS A 255 -58.72 8.93 -2.10
CA LYS A 255 -58.03 9.41 -3.30
C LYS A 255 -56.85 10.32 -2.96
N LYS A 256 -57.03 11.27 -2.03
CA LYS A 256 -55.94 12.12 -1.55
C LYS A 256 -54.80 11.29 -0.96
N GLY A 257 -55.13 10.30 -0.13
CA GLY A 257 -54.13 9.42 0.47
C GLY A 257 -53.34 8.61 -0.57
N VAL A 258 -54.00 8.13 -1.62
CA VAL A 258 -53.33 7.40 -2.72
C VAL A 258 -52.44 8.32 -3.57
N ASN A 259 -52.88 9.54 -3.87
CA ASN A 259 -52.05 10.53 -4.59
C ASN A 259 -50.81 10.93 -3.78
N GLU A 260 -50.96 11.17 -2.47
CA GLU A 260 -49.83 11.45 -1.58
C GLU A 260 -48.85 10.26 -1.51
N LEU A 261 -49.36 9.03 -1.50
CA LEU A 261 -48.55 7.82 -1.55
C LEU A 261 -47.76 7.73 -2.86
N GLU A 262 -48.38 8.04 -4.00
CA GLU A 262 -47.73 8.06 -5.32
C GLU A 262 -46.59 9.08 -5.39
N GLU A 263 -46.85 10.32 -4.95
CA GLU A 263 -45.83 11.38 -4.93
C GLU A 263 -44.64 11.00 -4.04
N ASN A 264 -44.92 10.47 -2.85
CA ASN A 264 -43.87 10.07 -1.90
C ASN A 264 -43.06 8.87 -2.41
N ALA A 265 -43.70 7.92 -3.11
CA ALA A 265 -43.00 6.82 -3.76
C ALA A 265 -42.09 7.29 -4.89
N GLY A 266 -42.53 8.29 -5.68
CA GLY A 266 -41.68 8.96 -6.67
C GLY A 266 -40.43 9.58 -6.06
N LYS A 267 -40.60 10.35 -4.98
CA LYS A 267 -39.46 10.94 -4.23
C LYS A 267 -38.51 9.87 -3.69
N LEU A 268 -39.04 8.73 -3.23
CA LEU A 268 -38.23 7.63 -2.71
C LEU A 268 -37.39 6.97 -3.82
N VAL A 269 -37.97 6.76 -5.01
CA VAL A 269 -37.23 6.28 -6.20
C VAL A 269 -36.12 7.25 -6.59
N ASP A 270 -36.41 8.55 -6.64
CA ASP A 270 -35.41 9.58 -6.96
C ASP A 270 -34.27 9.64 -5.94
N ALA A 271 -34.60 9.53 -4.65
CA ALA A 271 -33.60 9.46 -3.59
C ALA A 271 -32.73 8.20 -3.72
N SER A 272 -33.32 7.06 -4.08
CA SER A 272 -32.60 5.81 -4.34
C SER A 272 -31.62 5.96 -5.51
N ASN A 273 -32.03 6.63 -6.60
CA ASN A 273 -31.15 6.90 -7.75
C ASN A 273 -29.95 7.78 -7.36
N LYS A 274 -30.16 8.81 -6.54
CA LYS A 274 -29.06 9.65 -6.04
C LYS A 274 -28.09 8.89 -5.14
N LEU A 275 -28.61 7.98 -4.32
CA LEU A 275 -27.78 7.12 -3.48
C LEU A 275 -26.96 6.12 -4.31
N ASP A 276 -27.52 5.58 -5.39
CA ASP A 276 -26.84 4.73 -6.38
C ASP A 276 -25.62 5.47 -6.99
N ASP A 277 -25.83 6.69 -7.48
CA ASP A 277 -24.76 7.52 -8.05
C ASP A 277 -23.65 7.83 -7.03
N GLY A 278 -24.03 8.12 -5.77
CA GLY A 278 -23.09 8.32 -4.68
C GLY A 278 -22.29 7.05 -4.36
N GLY A 279 -22.97 5.90 -4.32
CA GLY A 279 -22.38 4.58 -4.12
C GLY A 279 -21.35 4.23 -5.21
N LYS A 280 -21.67 4.46 -6.48
CA LYS A 280 -20.75 4.25 -7.61
C LYS A 280 -19.47 5.07 -7.48
N LYS A 281 -19.58 6.36 -7.13
CA LYS A 281 -18.41 7.23 -6.92
C LYS A 281 -17.53 6.76 -5.76
N LEU A 282 -18.15 6.31 -4.67
CA LEU A 282 -17.42 5.72 -3.54
C LEU A 282 -16.71 4.43 -3.97
N ASN A 283 -17.40 3.54 -4.71
CA ASN A 283 -16.84 2.29 -5.21
C ASN A 283 -15.64 2.53 -6.14
N ASP A 284 -15.73 3.51 -7.03
CA ASP A 284 -14.63 3.93 -7.91
C ASP A 284 -13.44 4.46 -7.10
N GLY A 285 -13.70 5.26 -6.07
CA GLY A 285 -12.66 5.77 -5.16
C GLY A 285 -11.96 4.66 -4.39
N ILE A 286 -12.71 3.66 -3.91
CA ILE A 286 -12.17 2.44 -3.28
C ILE A 286 -11.33 1.65 -4.29
N GLY A 287 -11.77 1.54 -5.55
CA GLY A 287 -11.00 0.92 -6.63
C GLY A 287 -9.63 1.57 -6.82
N LYS A 288 -9.59 2.90 -6.94
CA LYS A 288 -8.32 3.65 -7.05
C LYS A 288 -7.40 3.47 -5.83
N LEU A 289 -7.98 3.42 -4.63
CA LEU A 289 -7.22 3.15 -3.41
C LEU A 289 -6.63 1.74 -3.41
N SER A 290 -7.40 0.75 -3.88
CA SER A 290 -6.92 -0.62 -4.06
C SER A 290 -5.77 -0.70 -5.06
N ASP A 291 -5.91 -0.06 -6.23
CA ASP A 291 -4.87 -0.04 -7.27
C ASP A 291 -3.59 0.65 -6.77
N GLY A 292 -3.73 1.79 -6.08
CA GLY A 292 -2.60 2.50 -5.49
C GLY A 292 -1.89 1.70 -4.40
N ALA A 293 -2.63 0.93 -3.60
CA ALA A 293 -2.04 0.03 -2.61
C ALA A 293 -1.23 -1.10 -3.26
N VAL A 294 -1.69 -1.65 -4.39
CA VAL A 294 -0.94 -2.66 -5.18
C VAL A 294 0.34 -2.06 -5.77
N GLN A 295 0.28 -0.84 -6.31
CA GLN A 295 1.48 -0.16 -6.82
C GLN A 295 2.50 0.10 -5.70
N LEU A 296 2.03 0.51 -4.52
CA LEU A 296 2.89 0.72 -3.36
C LEU A 296 3.54 -0.59 -2.90
N GLN A 297 2.80 -1.70 -2.95
CA GLN A 297 3.30 -3.05 -2.64
C GLN A 297 4.40 -3.50 -3.61
N ASP A 298 4.20 -3.30 -4.91
CA ASP A 298 5.23 -3.59 -5.91
C ASP A 298 6.50 -2.74 -5.70
N GLY A 299 6.32 -1.46 -5.36
CA GLY A 299 7.41 -0.55 -5.04
C GLY A 299 8.19 -0.94 -3.79
N SER A 300 7.50 -1.27 -2.69
CA SER A 300 8.14 -1.68 -1.43
C SER A 300 8.89 -3.00 -1.59
N GLY A 301 8.33 -3.97 -2.33
CA GLY A 301 9.00 -5.24 -2.61
C GLY A 301 10.30 -5.07 -3.40
N LYS A 302 10.34 -4.13 -4.35
CA LYS A 302 11.59 -3.78 -5.08
C LYS A 302 12.63 -3.17 -4.15
N ILE A 303 12.23 -2.24 -3.28
CA ILE A 303 13.15 -1.61 -2.31
C ILE A 303 13.75 -2.66 -1.37
N VAL A 304 12.92 -3.56 -0.83
CA VAL A 304 13.40 -4.67 0.02
C VAL A 304 14.40 -5.55 -0.72
N SER A 305 14.10 -5.94 -1.97
CA SER A 305 15.00 -6.74 -2.80
C SER A 305 16.36 -6.04 -3.05
N SER A 306 16.35 -4.75 -3.38
CA SER A 306 17.58 -3.96 -3.55
C SER A 306 18.39 -3.89 -2.25
N PHE A 307 17.70 -3.77 -1.11
CA PHE A 307 18.36 -3.72 0.20
C PHE A 307 18.93 -5.09 0.62
N ASP A 308 18.28 -6.19 0.22
CA ASP A 308 18.80 -7.55 0.43
C ASP A 308 20.09 -7.80 -0.39
N LYS A 309 20.13 -7.30 -1.63
CA LYS A 309 21.35 -7.31 -2.45
C LYS A 309 22.47 -6.48 -1.81
N LEU A 310 22.13 -5.29 -1.30
CA LEU A 310 23.07 -4.43 -0.58
C LEU A 310 23.61 -5.14 0.67
N ALA A 311 22.74 -5.72 1.49
CA ALA A 311 23.15 -6.48 2.67
C ALA A 311 24.05 -7.67 2.33
N SER A 312 23.75 -8.38 1.23
CA SER A 312 24.56 -9.49 0.75
C SER A 312 25.94 -9.03 0.27
N ALA A 313 26.03 -7.90 -0.43
CA ALA A 313 27.29 -7.31 -0.88
C ALA A 313 28.18 -6.89 0.31
N PHE A 314 27.57 -6.46 1.42
CA PHE A 314 28.28 -6.03 2.63
C PHE A 314 28.46 -7.16 3.67
N ALA A 315 27.94 -8.37 3.43
CA ALA A 315 27.98 -9.50 4.37
C ALA A 315 29.39 -9.94 4.77
N GLY A 316 30.34 -9.91 3.82
CA GLY A 316 31.75 -10.24 4.07
C GLY A 316 32.60 -9.06 4.51
N LEU A 317 32.06 -7.83 4.49
CA LEU A 317 32.82 -6.61 4.79
C LEU A 317 33.43 -6.61 6.21
N PRO A 318 32.72 -7.06 7.28
CA PRO A 318 33.30 -7.06 8.62
C PRO A 318 34.56 -7.92 8.73
N ASP A 319 34.51 -9.15 8.20
CA ASP A 319 35.64 -10.08 8.23
C ASP A 319 36.82 -9.56 7.40
N GLN A 320 36.52 -8.98 6.22
CA GLN A 320 37.54 -8.44 5.33
C GLN A 320 38.17 -7.15 5.86
N VAL A 321 37.38 -6.25 6.46
CA VAL A 321 37.90 -5.07 7.18
C VAL A 321 38.75 -5.52 8.36
N GLY A 322 38.35 -6.55 9.11
CA GLY A 322 39.16 -7.12 10.18
C GLY A 322 40.51 -7.67 9.69
N GLN A 323 40.51 -8.41 8.57
CA GLN A 323 41.74 -8.89 7.93
C GLN A 323 42.62 -7.73 7.45
N MET A 324 42.03 -6.71 6.86
CA MET A 324 42.73 -5.52 6.38
C MET A 324 43.34 -4.74 7.55
N THR A 325 42.58 -4.44 8.61
CA THR A 325 43.10 -3.76 9.80
C THR A 325 44.25 -4.56 10.43
N THR A 326 44.13 -5.89 10.51
CA THR A 326 45.23 -6.75 10.98
C THR A 326 46.48 -6.61 10.11
N ALA A 327 46.32 -6.62 8.78
CA ALA A 327 47.45 -6.44 7.86
C ALA A 327 48.08 -5.04 7.99
N ILE A 328 47.26 -4.00 8.16
CA ILE A 328 47.72 -2.62 8.35
C ILE A 328 48.48 -2.45 9.66
N ASP A 329 48.00 -3.05 10.75
CA ASP A 329 48.70 -3.03 12.03
C ASP A 329 50.07 -3.72 11.92
N MET A 330 50.13 -4.89 11.27
CA MET A 330 51.39 -5.60 11.02
C MET A 330 52.35 -4.80 10.14
N LEU A 331 51.84 -4.05 9.15
CA LEU A 331 52.67 -3.20 8.28
C LEU A 331 53.20 -1.98 9.02
N SER A 332 52.38 -1.33 9.84
CA SER A 332 52.79 -0.22 10.68
C SER A 332 53.90 -0.65 11.65
N GLU A 333 53.74 -1.83 12.26
CA GLU A 333 54.76 -2.45 13.12
C GLU A 333 56.05 -2.76 12.34
N GLY A 334 55.96 -3.43 11.18
CA GLY A 334 57.11 -3.70 10.33
C GLY A 334 57.82 -2.45 9.80
N GLY A 335 57.07 -1.39 9.47
CA GLY A 335 57.61 -0.09 9.09
C GLY A 335 58.36 0.58 10.24
N SER A 336 57.88 0.43 11.47
CA SER A 336 58.55 0.91 12.69
C SER A 336 59.87 0.18 12.93
N GLU A 337 59.86 -1.15 12.82
CA GLU A 337 61.06 -1.98 12.97
C GLU A 337 62.12 -1.65 11.91
N LEU A 338 61.70 -1.49 10.66
CA LEU A 338 62.56 -1.05 9.56
C LEU A 338 63.19 0.31 9.83
N ASN A 339 62.39 1.30 10.25
CA ASN A 339 62.87 2.64 10.55
C ASN A 339 63.89 2.65 11.70
N SER A 340 63.63 1.84 12.73
CA SER A 340 64.55 1.62 13.85
C SER A 340 65.87 1.01 13.38
N GLY A 341 65.81 -0.05 12.56
CA GLY A 341 67.00 -0.71 12.03
C GLY A 341 67.82 0.18 11.09
N ILE A 342 67.18 1.00 10.24
CA ILE A 342 67.88 1.98 9.40
C ILE A 342 68.59 3.03 10.26
N SER A 343 67.95 3.50 11.34
CA SER A 343 68.59 4.41 12.30
C SER A 343 69.81 3.80 13.00
N GLN A 344 69.79 2.49 13.29
CA GLN A 344 70.95 1.78 13.83
C GLN A 344 72.07 1.66 12.79
N TYR A 345 71.73 1.30 11.54
CA TYR A 345 72.65 1.21 10.42
C TYR A 345 73.36 2.56 10.15
N THR A 346 72.61 3.66 10.05
CA THR A 346 73.20 5.00 9.84
C THR A 346 74.05 5.43 11.03
N GLY A 347 73.66 5.03 12.25
CA GLY A 347 74.49 5.17 13.44
C GLY A 347 75.85 4.48 13.31
N GLY A 348 75.88 3.26 12.77
CA GLY A 348 77.12 2.51 12.51
C GLY A 348 78.00 3.16 11.44
N VAL A 349 77.40 3.61 10.32
CA VAL A 349 78.12 4.34 9.26
C VAL A 349 78.78 5.61 9.81
N ASN A 350 78.06 6.37 10.65
CA ASN A 350 78.59 7.55 11.33
C ASN A 350 79.80 7.23 12.24
N GLN A 351 79.78 6.10 12.95
CA GLN A 351 80.91 5.67 13.78
C GLN A 351 82.16 5.33 12.96
N ILE A 352 81.99 4.69 11.79
CA ILE A 352 83.09 4.41 10.86
C ILE A 352 83.64 5.71 10.28
N ASN A 353 82.75 6.60 9.81
CA ASN A 353 83.13 7.93 9.32
C ASN A 353 83.95 8.71 10.36
N ALA A 354 83.57 8.65 11.64
CA ALA A 354 84.31 9.31 12.72
C ALA A 354 85.70 8.69 12.99
N SER A 355 85.92 7.43 12.61
CA SER A 355 87.19 6.71 12.81
C SER A 355 88.13 6.80 11.60
N MET A 356 87.58 7.09 10.41
CA MET A 356 88.31 7.14 9.15
C MET A 356 89.49 8.14 9.13
N PRO A 357 89.39 9.37 9.69
CA PRO A 357 90.52 10.30 9.72
C PRO A 357 91.75 9.74 10.45
N LYS A 358 91.54 9.02 11.57
CA LYS A 358 92.62 8.39 12.33
C LYS A 358 93.32 7.31 11.52
N LEU A 359 92.55 6.54 10.73
CA LEU A 359 93.11 5.49 9.89
C LEU A 359 93.92 6.08 8.72
N THR A 360 93.41 7.14 8.08
CA THR A 360 94.13 7.90 7.05
C THR A 360 95.47 8.43 7.58
N ASP A 361 95.46 9.08 8.75
CA ASP A 361 96.66 9.62 9.39
C ASP A 361 97.68 8.53 9.75
N ALA A 362 97.21 7.37 10.25
CA ALA A 362 98.07 6.24 10.58
C ALA A 362 98.73 5.63 9.32
N SER A 363 97.97 5.47 8.23
CA SER A 363 98.49 4.93 6.97
C SER A 363 99.53 5.86 6.31
N ALA A 364 99.30 7.18 6.35
CA ALA A 364 100.26 8.18 5.88
C ALA A 364 101.54 8.18 6.71
N SER A 365 101.42 8.07 8.04
CA SER A 365 102.56 7.98 8.96
C SER A 365 103.40 6.72 8.70
N LEU A 366 102.74 5.58 8.43
CA LEU A 366 103.41 4.32 8.09
C LEU A 366 104.18 4.42 6.76
N GLU A 367 103.58 5.01 5.73
CA GLU A 367 104.25 5.25 4.43
C GLU A 367 105.50 6.14 4.60
N SER A 368 105.38 7.23 5.36
CA SER A 368 106.51 8.13 5.66
C SER A 368 107.64 7.39 6.36
N GLY A 369 107.33 6.66 7.43
CA GLY A 369 108.34 5.91 8.19
C GLY A 369 109.00 4.79 7.37
N ALA A 370 108.24 4.10 6.50
CA ALA A 370 108.79 3.10 5.61
C ALA A 370 109.75 3.72 4.56
N SER A 371 109.43 4.91 4.05
CA SER A 371 110.29 5.66 3.12
C SER A 371 111.57 6.17 3.78
N GLU A 372 111.48 6.62 5.04
CA GLU A 372 112.63 7.02 5.85
C GLU A 372 113.55 5.83 6.16
N LEU A 373 112.98 4.69 6.57
CA LEU A 373 113.71 3.43 6.78
C LEU A 373 114.43 2.97 5.51
N ASP A 374 113.74 2.99 4.37
CA ASP A 374 114.31 2.62 3.07
C ASP A 374 115.48 3.53 2.67
N SER A 375 115.34 4.84 2.93
CA SER A 375 116.39 5.83 2.69
C SER A 375 117.59 5.65 3.63
N GLY A 376 117.33 5.36 4.91
CA GLY A 376 118.35 5.04 5.91
C GLY A 376 119.14 3.78 5.55
N LEU A 377 118.44 2.73 5.11
CA LEU A 377 119.06 1.50 4.63
C LEU A 377 119.87 1.69 3.35
N ALA A 378 119.46 2.56 2.42
CA ALA A 378 120.27 2.90 1.25
C ALA A 378 121.59 3.58 1.65
N ARG A 379 121.54 4.49 2.62
CA ARG A 379 122.74 5.14 3.16
C ARG A 379 123.64 4.12 3.88
N LEU A 380 123.06 3.18 4.61
CA LEU A 380 123.78 2.12 5.30
C LEU A 380 124.44 1.13 4.32
N ASP A 381 123.73 0.74 3.27
CA ASP A 381 124.22 -0.12 2.19
C ASP A 381 125.44 0.52 1.50
N GLN A 382 125.33 1.81 1.16
CA GLN A 382 126.43 2.58 0.60
C GLN A 382 127.63 2.68 1.58
N ALA A 383 127.37 2.92 2.86
CA ALA A 383 128.41 2.99 3.89
C ALA A 383 129.13 1.65 4.08
N THR A 384 128.38 0.55 4.06
CA THR A 384 128.91 -0.82 4.21
C THR A 384 129.71 -1.23 2.97
N SER A 385 129.23 -0.92 1.76
CA SER A 385 129.96 -1.10 0.51
C SER A 385 131.27 -0.30 0.50
N THR A 386 131.23 0.97 0.89
CA THR A 386 132.42 1.83 1.01
C THR A 386 133.41 1.27 2.03
N LEU A 387 132.92 0.73 3.15
CA LEU A 387 133.75 0.12 4.18
C LEU A 387 134.39 -1.18 3.69
N LYS A 388 133.64 -2.03 2.99
CA LYS A 388 134.11 -3.26 2.35
C LYS A 388 135.22 -2.98 1.34
N GLU A 389 135.06 -1.94 0.51
CA GLU A 389 136.12 -1.47 -0.39
C GLU A 389 137.38 -1.05 0.37
N LYS A 390 137.22 -0.23 1.42
CA LYS A 390 138.35 0.27 2.25
C LYS A 390 139.09 -0.85 3.00
N VAL A 391 138.40 -1.90 3.42
CA VAL A 391 139.00 -3.08 4.10
C VAL A 391 139.59 -4.08 3.10
N GLY A 392 139.02 -4.20 1.89
CA GLY A 392 139.51 -5.07 0.81
C GLY A 392 140.81 -4.62 0.12
N MET A 393 141.24 -3.37 0.33
CA MET A 393 142.53 -2.84 -0.14
C MET A 393 143.69 -3.55 0.57
N SER A 394 144.14 -4.68 -0.01
CA SER A 394 145.18 -5.58 0.51
C SER A 394 146.62 -5.01 0.46
N SER A 395 146.80 -3.68 0.56
CA SER A 395 148.10 -3.03 0.48
C SER A 395 148.47 -2.31 1.78
N GLY A 396 148.61 -3.06 2.87
CA GLY A 396 149.57 -2.84 3.96
C GLY A 396 149.51 -1.55 4.79
N LYS A 397 148.62 -0.59 4.55
CA LYS A 397 148.40 0.60 5.40
C LYS A 397 146.93 1.00 5.42
N CYS A 398 146.10 0.23 6.12
CA CYS A 398 144.77 0.68 6.48
C CYS A 398 144.92 1.82 7.51
N ASP A 399 144.33 2.99 7.24
CA ASP A 399 144.25 4.08 8.21
C ASP A 399 143.23 3.70 9.28
N LEU A 400 143.73 3.10 10.36
CA LEU A 400 142.92 2.53 11.44
C LEU A 400 142.04 3.58 12.11
N SER A 401 142.46 4.85 12.15
CA SER A 401 141.65 5.95 12.68
C SER A 401 140.43 6.20 11.80
N LYS A 402 140.63 6.33 10.48
CA LYS A 402 139.52 6.52 9.53
C LYS A 402 138.62 5.31 9.40
N LEU A 403 139.17 4.10 9.59
CA LEU A 403 138.39 2.87 9.65
C LEU A 403 137.49 2.86 10.88
N THR A 404 138.04 3.22 12.05
CA THR A 404 137.29 3.32 13.31
C THR A 404 136.21 4.41 13.23
N GLU A 405 136.50 5.58 12.65
CA GLU A 405 135.51 6.63 12.38
C GLU A 405 134.40 6.17 11.43
N SER A 406 134.75 5.43 10.37
CA SER A 406 133.77 4.88 9.41
C SER A 406 132.89 3.82 10.06
N LEU A 407 133.46 2.97 10.92
CA LEU A 407 132.73 1.96 11.72
C LEU A 407 131.84 2.60 12.80
N GLY A 408 132.31 3.66 13.46
CA GLY A 408 131.53 4.43 14.42
C GLY A 408 130.34 5.12 13.75
N SER A 409 130.55 5.72 12.58
CA SER A 409 129.47 6.31 11.78
C SER A 409 128.47 5.26 11.29
N LEU A 410 128.95 4.06 10.94
CA LEU A 410 128.11 2.92 10.55
C LEU A 410 127.28 2.42 11.74
N LYS A 411 127.88 2.35 12.94
CA LYS A 411 127.18 2.02 14.17
C LYS A 411 126.12 3.06 14.52
N THR A 412 126.44 4.34 14.48
CA THR A 412 125.45 5.41 14.69
C THR A 412 124.32 5.31 13.67
N GLY A 413 124.64 5.06 12.39
CA GLY A 413 123.64 4.83 11.36
C GLY A 413 122.74 3.62 11.64
N LEU A 414 123.29 2.51 12.16
CA LEU A 414 122.52 1.34 12.58
C LEU A 414 121.68 1.59 13.83
N ASP A 415 122.18 2.34 14.80
CA ASP A 415 121.47 2.68 16.02
C ASP A 415 120.32 3.66 15.73
N ASP A 416 120.55 4.67 14.87
CA ASP A 416 119.52 5.59 14.36
C ASP A 416 118.44 4.83 13.58
N LEU A 417 118.86 3.88 12.73
CA LEU A 417 117.96 3.04 11.95
C LEU A 417 117.13 2.14 12.86
N SER A 418 117.74 1.50 13.86
CA SER A 418 117.05 0.69 14.86
C SER A 418 116.07 1.53 15.69
N ALA A 419 116.43 2.76 16.05
CA ALA A 419 115.55 3.69 16.75
C ALA A 419 114.34 4.10 15.88
N GLY A 420 114.54 4.28 14.57
CA GLY A 420 113.48 4.57 13.60
C GLY A 420 112.50 3.40 13.34
N MET A 421 112.88 2.16 13.67
CA MET A 421 112.00 0.99 13.50
C MET A 421 110.94 0.87 14.60
N ALA A 422 111.18 1.39 15.81
CA ALA A 422 110.22 1.32 16.90
C ALA A 422 108.93 2.14 16.61
N PRO A 423 109.02 3.42 16.17
CA PRO A 423 107.84 4.16 15.70
C PRO A 423 107.12 3.50 14.52
N LEU A 424 107.86 2.82 13.65
CA LEU A 424 107.28 2.10 12.51
C LEU A 424 106.48 0.86 12.94
N GLN A 425 107.01 0.11 13.92
CA GLN A 425 106.31 -1.02 14.54
C GLN A 425 105.08 -0.56 15.33
N GLU A 426 105.19 0.56 16.06
CA GLU A 426 104.05 1.18 16.74
C GLU A 426 102.98 1.64 15.75
N GLY A 427 103.38 2.28 14.64
CA GLY A 427 102.48 2.67 13.55
C GLY A 427 101.75 1.48 12.91
N ALA A 428 102.47 0.38 12.64
CA ALA A 428 101.87 -0.85 12.10
C ALA A 428 100.91 -1.52 13.10
N ASN A 429 101.23 -1.54 14.39
CA ASN A 429 100.35 -2.06 15.44
C ASN A 429 99.10 -1.20 15.62
N ASN A 430 99.25 0.12 15.61
CA ASN A 430 98.12 1.05 15.69
C ASN A 430 97.20 0.94 14.46
N LEU A 431 97.78 0.77 13.26
CA LEU A 431 97.04 0.49 12.04
C LEU A 431 96.25 -0.83 12.15
N SER A 432 96.90 -1.91 12.60
CA SER A 432 96.24 -3.21 12.79
C SER A 432 95.12 -3.12 13.83
N ALA A 433 95.32 -2.39 14.93
CA ALA A 433 94.30 -2.18 15.95
C ALA A 433 93.11 -1.36 15.40
N GLY A 434 93.38 -0.30 14.62
CA GLY A 434 92.35 0.51 13.97
C GLY A 434 91.53 -0.28 12.94
N LEU A 435 92.19 -1.13 12.14
CA LEU A 435 91.49 -2.02 11.20
C LEU A 435 90.64 -3.07 11.91
N GLY A 436 91.10 -3.61 13.05
CA GLY A 436 90.31 -4.54 13.86
C GLY A 436 89.04 -3.91 14.46
N GLN A 437 89.11 -2.62 14.85
CA GLN A 437 87.92 -1.88 15.29
C GLN A 437 86.93 -1.68 14.14
N ILE A 438 87.42 -1.33 12.95
CA ILE A 438 86.58 -1.14 11.76
C ILE A 438 85.97 -2.46 11.28
N GLU A 439 86.70 -3.58 11.37
CA GLU A 439 86.19 -4.92 11.08
C GLU A 439 85.01 -5.28 11.98
N GLN A 440 85.12 -5.03 13.29
CA GLN A 440 84.03 -5.25 14.23
C GLN A 440 82.79 -4.40 13.87
N SER A 441 82.97 -3.11 13.63
CA SER A 441 81.86 -2.22 13.23
C SER A 441 81.23 -2.64 11.89
N SER A 442 82.02 -3.14 10.93
CA SER A 442 81.50 -3.63 9.64
C SER A 442 80.73 -4.95 9.77
N GLN A 443 81.06 -5.81 10.73
CA GLN A 443 80.31 -7.04 10.99
C GLN A 443 78.96 -6.73 11.66
N GLU A 444 78.94 -5.81 12.63
CA GLU A 444 77.71 -5.31 13.25
C GLU A 444 76.79 -4.69 12.19
N LEU A 445 77.36 -3.92 11.25
CA LEU A 445 76.65 -3.37 10.09
C LEU A 445 76.02 -4.47 9.21
N SER A 446 76.80 -5.47 8.82
CA SER A 446 76.34 -6.58 7.97
C SER A 446 75.20 -7.38 8.63
N ASN A 447 75.28 -7.59 9.94
CA ASN A 447 74.24 -8.27 10.70
C ASN A 447 72.95 -7.41 10.77
N GLY A 448 73.08 -6.10 10.98
CA GLY A 448 71.96 -5.16 10.95
C GLY A 448 71.24 -5.16 9.60
N VAL A 449 71.98 -5.12 8.49
CA VAL A 449 71.42 -5.17 7.13
C VAL A 449 70.72 -6.50 6.86
N THR A 450 71.30 -7.62 7.33
CA THR A 450 70.69 -8.96 7.16
C THR A 450 69.36 -9.07 7.90
N ASN A 451 69.30 -8.62 9.16
CA ASN A 451 68.05 -8.61 9.94
C ASN A 451 66.97 -7.76 9.25
N LEU A 452 67.33 -6.63 8.66
CA LEU A 452 66.40 -5.76 7.93
C LEU A 452 65.86 -6.41 6.65
N ILE A 453 66.71 -7.10 5.90
CA ILE A 453 66.28 -7.87 4.72
C ILE A 453 65.27 -8.93 5.14
N ASP A 454 65.52 -9.65 6.25
CA ASP A 454 64.60 -10.67 6.75
C ASP A 454 63.24 -10.08 7.14
N VAL A 455 63.21 -8.92 7.81
CA VAL A 455 61.94 -8.23 8.14
C VAL A 455 61.21 -7.79 6.86
N ALA A 456 61.91 -7.18 5.90
CA ALA A 456 61.32 -6.69 4.66
C ALA A 456 60.76 -7.82 3.78
N GLN A 457 61.45 -8.97 3.70
CA GLN A 457 61.02 -10.14 2.93
C GLN A 457 59.84 -10.90 3.57
N ASN A 458 59.72 -10.87 4.90
CA ASN A 458 58.65 -11.55 5.60
C ASN A 458 57.38 -10.68 5.77
N ALA A 459 57.41 -9.43 5.31
CA ALA A 459 56.23 -8.59 5.33
C ALA A 459 55.18 -9.06 4.28
N PRO A 460 53.88 -9.06 4.63
CA PRO A 460 52.82 -9.66 3.83
C PRO A 460 52.58 -8.92 2.50
N ASN A 461 52.21 -9.67 1.46
CA ASN A 461 51.86 -9.11 0.15
C ASN A 461 50.49 -8.41 0.20
N MET A 462 50.44 -7.14 -0.20
CA MET A 462 49.25 -6.28 -0.11
C MET A 462 48.39 -6.23 -1.38
N ASN A 463 48.84 -6.86 -2.49
CA ASN A 463 48.11 -6.83 -3.76
C ASN A 463 46.72 -7.49 -3.64
N GLU A 464 46.60 -8.55 -2.85
CA GLU A 464 45.33 -9.23 -2.61
C GLU A 464 44.37 -8.33 -1.79
N SER A 465 44.88 -7.61 -0.79
CA SER A 465 44.10 -6.63 -0.02
C SER A 465 43.61 -5.48 -0.90
N ALA A 466 44.46 -4.93 -1.77
CA ALA A 466 44.08 -3.88 -2.72
C ALA A 466 43.00 -4.35 -3.71
N ALA A 467 43.17 -5.54 -4.30
CA ALA A 467 42.20 -6.14 -5.22
C ALA A 467 40.83 -6.37 -4.55
N ASN A 468 40.82 -6.72 -3.27
CA ASN A 468 39.58 -6.89 -2.51
C ASN A 468 38.87 -5.55 -2.25
N VAL A 469 39.61 -4.48 -1.93
CA VAL A 469 39.04 -3.12 -1.79
C VAL A 469 38.41 -2.65 -3.12
N GLU A 470 39.05 -2.95 -4.25
CA GLU A 470 38.50 -2.67 -5.59
C GLU A 470 37.22 -3.44 -5.88
N ALA A 471 37.17 -4.73 -5.52
CA ALA A 471 35.97 -5.54 -5.71
C ALA A 471 34.76 -4.99 -4.93
N GLN A 472 34.99 -4.41 -3.75
CA GLN A 472 33.95 -3.76 -2.96
C GLN A 472 33.49 -2.42 -3.55
N ALA A 473 34.42 -1.61 -4.04
CA ALA A 473 34.09 -0.39 -4.77
C ALA A 473 33.24 -0.71 -6.02
N ALA A 474 33.57 -1.80 -6.73
CA ALA A 474 32.80 -2.30 -7.87
C ALA A 474 31.40 -2.81 -7.48
N ALA A 475 31.24 -3.43 -6.30
CA ALA A 475 29.92 -3.82 -5.80
C ALA A 475 29.03 -2.60 -5.48
N ILE A 476 29.61 -1.52 -4.95
CA ILE A 476 28.90 -0.25 -4.76
C ILE A 476 28.52 0.37 -6.11
N ASP A 477 29.38 0.30 -7.12
CA ASP A 477 29.04 0.72 -8.49
C ASP A 477 27.80 -0.01 -9.02
N ALA A 478 27.68 -1.33 -8.78
CA ALA A 478 26.52 -2.11 -9.21
C ALA A 478 25.23 -1.65 -8.50
N VAL A 479 25.29 -1.34 -7.20
CA VAL A 479 24.14 -0.80 -6.44
C VAL A 479 23.76 0.59 -6.95
N ILE A 480 24.74 1.47 -7.19
CA ILE A 480 24.51 2.80 -7.75
C ILE A 480 23.79 2.68 -9.10
N ALA A 481 24.25 1.77 -9.99
CA ALA A 481 23.63 1.56 -11.30
C ALA A 481 22.16 1.09 -11.18
N GLU A 482 21.87 0.18 -10.24
CA GLU A 482 20.51 -0.30 -10.00
C GLU A 482 19.60 0.79 -9.40
N LEU A 483 20.11 1.59 -8.45
CA LEU A 483 19.38 2.74 -7.90
C LEU A 483 19.11 3.81 -8.97
N ALA A 484 20.10 4.12 -9.80
CA ALA A 484 19.98 5.10 -10.88
C ALA A 484 18.95 4.68 -11.94
N THR A 485 18.90 3.39 -12.28
CA THR A 485 17.93 2.85 -13.25
C THR A 485 16.48 2.98 -12.77
N ASN A 486 16.27 2.99 -11.45
CA ASN A 486 14.94 3.07 -10.82
C ASN A 486 14.66 4.45 -10.20
N ASN A 487 15.46 5.48 -10.50
CA ASN A 487 15.36 6.79 -9.87
C ASN A 487 14.34 7.71 -10.58
N GLU A 488 13.07 7.28 -10.63
CA GLU A 488 11.99 8.15 -11.08
C GLU A 488 11.85 9.33 -10.10
N GLU A 489 11.77 10.55 -10.65
CA GLU A 489 11.62 11.82 -9.91
C GLU A 489 12.80 12.24 -8.98
N GLY A 490 13.97 11.58 -9.07
CA GLY A 490 15.17 12.00 -8.32
C GLY A 490 15.16 11.64 -6.83
N ILE A 491 14.27 10.73 -6.41
CA ILE A 491 14.07 10.31 -5.01
C ILE A 491 15.36 9.73 -4.39
N ASN A 492 16.25 9.15 -5.20
CA ASN A 492 17.47 8.47 -4.74
C ASN A 492 18.76 9.29 -4.93
N ASP A 493 18.69 10.56 -5.35
CA ASP A 493 19.87 11.38 -5.69
C ASP A 493 20.86 11.51 -4.51
N ALA A 494 20.34 11.73 -3.30
CA ALA A 494 21.16 11.87 -2.10
C ALA A 494 21.86 10.56 -1.70
N GLN A 495 21.18 9.42 -1.85
CA GLN A 495 21.75 8.10 -1.59
C GLN A 495 22.84 7.78 -2.62
N ILE A 496 22.59 8.06 -3.90
CA ILE A 496 23.56 7.84 -4.98
C ILE A 496 24.83 8.66 -4.73
N GLN A 497 24.70 9.96 -4.40
CA GLN A 497 25.86 10.81 -4.09
C GLN A 497 26.68 10.29 -2.91
N SER A 498 26.01 9.79 -1.87
CA SER A 498 26.68 9.23 -0.68
C SER A 498 27.45 7.96 -1.04
N LEU A 499 26.85 7.07 -1.84
CA LEU A 499 27.50 5.85 -2.32
C LEU A 499 28.67 6.16 -3.26
N GLU A 500 28.55 7.17 -4.13
CA GLU A 500 29.64 7.62 -5.00
C GLU A 500 30.84 8.12 -4.19
N ALA A 501 30.60 8.87 -3.11
CA ALA A 501 31.67 9.33 -2.22
C ALA A 501 32.39 8.16 -1.54
N ILE A 502 31.65 7.17 -1.04
CA ILE A 502 32.23 5.97 -0.41
C ILE A 502 33.05 5.19 -1.43
N LYS A 503 32.50 4.92 -2.62
CA LYS A 503 33.20 4.24 -3.71
C LYS A 503 34.52 4.92 -4.07
N ASN A 504 34.49 6.24 -4.28
CA ASN A 504 35.68 6.99 -4.67
C ASN A 504 36.76 6.94 -3.59
N ASN A 505 36.36 6.98 -2.31
CA ASN A 505 37.30 6.80 -1.20
C ASN A 505 37.91 5.39 -1.20
N LEU A 506 37.13 4.33 -1.46
CA LEU A 506 37.65 2.96 -1.55
C LEU A 506 38.65 2.80 -2.71
N TYR A 507 38.37 3.33 -3.90
CA TYR A 507 39.34 3.30 -5.00
C TYR A 507 40.61 4.09 -4.69
N SER A 508 40.49 5.25 -4.05
CA SER A 508 41.66 6.00 -3.60
C SER A 508 42.49 5.21 -2.59
N GLU A 509 41.81 4.45 -1.72
CA GLU A 509 42.48 3.64 -0.70
C GLU A 509 43.21 2.44 -1.31
N SER A 510 42.60 1.75 -2.29
CA SER A 510 43.30 0.71 -3.07
C SER A 510 44.60 1.23 -3.70
N GLN A 511 44.57 2.43 -4.28
CA GLN A 511 45.76 3.04 -4.88
C GLN A 511 46.84 3.34 -3.83
N ASN A 512 46.46 3.79 -2.63
CA ASN A 512 47.40 3.99 -1.53
C ASN A 512 48.06 2.67 -1.10
N ILE A 513 47.28 1.57 -1.05
CA ILE A 513 47.78 0.22 -0.74
C ILE A 513 48.80 -0.25 -1.79
N TYR A 514 48.51 -0.09 -3.08
CA TYR A 514 49.48 -0.42 -4.13
C TYR A 514 50.74 0.44 -4.08
N ALA A 515 50.62 1.73 -3.76
CA ALA A 515 51.76 2.62 -3.60
C ALA A 515 52.66 2.17 -2.42
N ALA A 516 52.05 1.76 -1.31
CA ALA A 516 52.78 1.19 -0.16
C ALA A 516 53.51 -0.11 -0.53
N GLN A 517 52.85 -1.03 -1.25
CA GLN A 517 53.47 -2.26 -1.75
C GLN A 517 54.66 -1.97 -2.68
N GLY A 518 54.51 -1.04 -3.63
CA GLY A 518 55.58 -0.64 -4.53
C GLY A 518 56.78 -0.04 -3.78
N SER A 519 56.52 0.70 -2.71
CA SER A 519 57.55 1.27 -1.84
C SER A 519 58.28 0.18 -1.05
N GLN A 520 57.58 -0.82 -0.53
CA GLN A 520 58.15 -1.99 0.13
C GLN A 520 59.08 -2.80 -0.81
N GLU A 521 58.66 -3.00 -2.07
CA GLU A 521 59.47 -3.68 -3.08
C GLU A 521 60.75 -2.90 -3.40
N ALA A 522 60.63 -1.57 -3.57
CA ALA A 522 61.78 -0.69 -3.79
C ALA A 522 62.77 -0.72 -2.61
N ILE A 523 62.26 -0.74 -1.38
CA ILE A 523 63.07 -0.87 -0.16
C ILE A 523 63.79 -2.22 -0.10
N THR A 524 63.09 -3.31 -0.40
CA THR A 524 63.69 -4.64 -0.43
C THR A 524 64.82 -4.69 -1.47
N GLY A 525 64.62 -4.06 -2.63
CA GLY A 525 65.67 -3.87 -3.64
C GLY A 525 66.87 -3.07 -3.11
N GLY A 526 66.63 -1.91 -2.51
CA GLY A 526 67.68 -1.06 -1.94
C GLY A 526 68.47 -1.72 -0.81
N LEU A 527 67.81 -2.47 0.08
CA LEU A 527 68.47 -3.26 1.12
C LEU A 527 69.37 -4.34 0.53
N GLY A 528 68.99 -4.95 -0.60
CA GLY A 528 69.83 -5.88 -1.35
C GLY A 528 71.12 -5.24 -1.87
N GLU A 529 71.04 -4.02 -2.38
CA GLU A 529 72.22 -3.26 -2.83
C GLU A 529 73.14 -2.90 -1.65
N ILE A 530 72.55 -2.47 -0.52
CA ILE A 530 73.30 -2.17 0.71
C ILE A 530 73.99 -3.41 1.27
N SER A 531 73.32 -4.56 1.26
CA SER A 531 73.91 -5.84 1.68
C SER A 531 75.10 -6.21 0.80
N THR A 532 74.98 -6.02 -0.52
CA THR A 532 76.08 -6.22 -1.46
C THR A 532 77.26 -5.28 -1.15
N GLY A 533 76.97 -4.01 -0.85
CA GLY A 533 77.98 -3.04 -0.42
C GLY A 533 78.66 -3.41 0.89
N ALA A 534 77.91 -3.86 1.90
CA ALA A 534 78.43 -4.30 3.20
C ALA A 534 79.34 -5.53 3.08
N VAL A 535 78.99 -6.49 2.22
CA VAL A 535 79.84 -7.65 1.91
C VAL A 535 81.14 -7.21 1.21
N GLY A 536 81.06 -6.26 0.28
CA GLY A 536 82.22 -5.66 -0.38
C GLY A 536 83.16 -4.94 0.61
N LEU A 537 82.59 -4.14 1.52
CA LEU A 537 83.30 -3.44 2.58
C LEU A 537 84.03 -4.43 3.51
N ASN A 538 83.35 -5.46 3.99
CA ASN A 538 83.94 -6.46 4.88
C ASN A 538 85.11 -7.19 4.19
N SER A 539 84.98 -7.47 2.89
CA SER A 539 86.06 -8.05 2.08
C SER A 539 87.28 -7.12 1.93
N ALA A 540 87.04 -5.82 1.75
CA ALA A 540 88.10 -4.80 1.67
C ALA A 540 88.84 -4.63 3.00
N ILE A 541 88.10 -4.56 4.12
CA ILE A 541 88.67 -4.47 5.48
C ILE A 541 89.49 -5.72 5.80
N SER A 542 88.97 -6.92 5.50
CA SER A 542 89.69 -8.18 5.69
C SER A 542 91.03 -8.19 4.93
N SER A 543 91.03 -7.69 3.70
CA SER A 543 92.24 -7.59 2.87
C SER A 543 93.25 -6.58 3.43
N ALA A 544 92.78 -5.42 3.90
CA ALA A 544 93.63 -4.40 4.54
C ALA A 544 94.22 -4.90 5.86
N SER A 545 93.43 -5.58 6.68
CA SER A 545 93.84 -6.19 7.96
C SER A 545 94.94 -7.25 7.75
N ALA A 546 94.75 -8.13 6.76
CA ALA A 546 95.77 -9.11 6.36
C ALA A 546 97.10 -8.43 5.94
N GLY A 547 97.02 -7.36 5.14
CA GLY A 547 98.20 -6.59 4.72
C GLY A 547 98.92 -5.91 5.88
N ALA A 548 98.18 -5.30 6.82
CA ALA A 548 98.76 -4.68 8.02
C ALA A 548 99.46 -5.70 8.93
N SER A 549 98.85 -6.88 9.11
CA SER A 549 99.44 -7.99 9.87
C SER A 549 100.73 -8.52 9.23
N GLU A 550 100.76 -8.65 7.91
CA GLU A 550 101.97 -9.04 7.16
C GLU A 550 103.08 -8.00 7.31
N ILE A 551 102.75 -6.71 7.25
CA ILE A 551 103.67 -5.59 7.47
C ILE A 551 104.26 -5.64 8.88
N SER A 552 103.43 -5.76 9.92
CA SER A 552 103.89 -5.83 11.32
C SER A 552 104.84 -7.01 11.53
N THR A 553 104.53 -8.17 10.93
CA THR A 553 105.39 -9.36 10.97
C THR A 553 106.74 -9.10 10.31
N LYS A 554 106.77 -8.47 9.12
CA LYS A 554 108.00 -8.15 8.39
C LYS A 554 108.86 -7.08 9.10
N ILE A 555 108.23 -6.06 9.69
CA ILE A 555 108.93 -5.05 10.50
C ILE A 555 109.56 -5.71 11.73
N SER A 556 108.82 -6.55 12.45
CA SER A 556 109.33 -7.25 13.63
C SER A 556 110.52 -8.14 13.30
N ALA A 557 110.42 -8.93 12.22
CA ALA A 557 111.52 -9.77 11.74
C ALA A 557 112.75 -8.95 11.27
N SER A 558 112.52 -7.79 10.67
CA SER A 558 113.61 -6.89 10.24
C SER A 558 114.26 -6.21 11.44
N SER A 559 113.48 -5.81 12.45
CA SER A 559 113.93 -5.16 13.68
C SER A 559 114.84 -6.09 14.47
N GLU A 560 114.43 -7.35 14.61
CA GLU A 560 115.24 -8.38 15.25
C GLU A 560 116.58 -8.60 14.54
N LYS A 561 116.57 -8.72 13.20
CA LYS A 561 117.81 -8.84 12.41
C LYS A 561 118.70 -7.60 12.50
N MET A 562 118.12 -6.41 12.53
CA MET A 562 118.85 -5.14 12.69
C MET A 562 119.53 -5.07 14.06
N SER A 563 118.81 -5.43 15.11
CA SER A 563 119.33 -5.49 16.47
C SER A 563 120.51 -6.47 16.58
N GLN A 564 120.38 -7.66 15.97
CA GLN A 564 121.46 -8.65 15.87
C GLN A 564 122.67 -8.09 15.10
N ALA A 565 122.46 -7.40 13.98
CA ALA A 565 123.53 -6.77 13.18
C ALA A 565 124.24 -5.64 13.94
N SER A 566 123.50 -4.75 14.62
CA SER A 566 124.08 -3.69 15.45
C SER A 566 124.87 -4.27 16.62
N ALA A 567 124.36 -5.31 17.28
CA ALA A 567 125.07 -6.01 18.34
C ALA A 567 126.37 -6.66 17.83
N GLY A 568 126.32 -7.33 16.68
CA GLY A 568 127.49 -7.94 16.04
C GLY A 568 128.55 -6.90 15.62
N LEU A 569 128.12 -5.77 15.02
CA LEU A 569 129.01 -4.67 14.67
C LEU A 569 129.63 -4.05 15.93
N SER A 570 128.84 -3.82 16.98
CA SER A 570 129.33 -3.25 18.25
C SER A 570 130.40 -4.16 18.87
N GLN A 571 130.16 -5.48 18.90
CA GLN A 571 131.18 -6.45 19.34
C GLN A 571 132.43 -6.45 18.44
N GLY A 572 132.27 -6.25 17.14
CA GLY A 572 133.38 -6.09 16.20
C GLY A 572 134.21 -4.84 16.48
N ILE A 573 133.56 -3.69 16.67
CA ILE A 573 134.20 -2.40 17.01
C ILE A 573 134.92 -2.47 18.36
N ASP A 574 134.32 -3.12 19.36
CA ASP A 574 134.93 -3.29 20.69
C ASP A 574 136.19 -4.15 20.61
N LYS A 575 136.19 -5.22 19.80
CA LYS A 575 137.38 -6.06 19.56
C LYS A 575 138.47 -5.31 18.80
N ILE A 576 138.12 -4.53 17.78
CA ILE A 576 139.02 -3.63 17.04
C ILE A 576 139.75 -2.67 17.97
N SER A 577 139.03 -2.14 18.98
CA SER A 577 139.57 -1.18 19.94
C SER A 577 140.56 -1.79 20.95
N GLN A 578 140.67 -3.13 21.02
CA GLN A 578 141.51 -3.87 21.98
C GLN A 578 142.86 -4.35 21.40
N GLY A 579 143.13 -4.16 20.10
CA GLY A 579 144.42 -4.46 19.44
C GLY A 579 144.31 -5.47 18.29
N PHE A 580 145.07 -5.23 17.20
CA PHE A 580 144.94 -5.92 15.91
C PHE A 580 146.07 -6.91 15.59
N ASP A 581 145.73 -8.09 15.07
CA ASP A 581 146.59 -8.87 14.16
C ASP A 581 145.96 -9.09 12.76
N ASN A 582 146.70 -9.66 11.81
CA ASN A 582 146.23 -9.89 10.42
C ASN A 582 145.04 -10.87 10.33
N THR A 583 144.82 -11.71 11.34
CA THR A 583 143.67 -12.62 11.45
C THR A 583 142.40 -11.85 11.78
N ASP A 584 142.52 -10.72 12.49
CA ASP A 584 141.39 -9.87 12.86
C ASP A 584 140.89 -9.01 11.70
N LEU A 585 141.75 -8.64 10.74
CA LEU A 585 141.34 -8.01 9.47
C LEU A 585 140.49 -8.95 8.60
N ALA A 586 140.83 -10.23 8.56
CA ALA A 586 140.05 -11.24 7.84
C ALA A 586 138.67 -11.45 8.48
N LYS A 587 138.60 -11.56 9.81
CA LYS A 587 137.34 -11.64 10.56
C LYS A 587 136.50 -10.37 10.43
N LEU A 588 137.14 -9.20 10.38
CA LEU A 588 136.45 -7.93 10.13
C LEU A 588 135.88 -7.86 8.72
N GLY A 589 136.64 -8.30 7.71
CA GLY A 589 136.14 -8.43 6.34
C GLY A 589 134.96 -9.41 6.24
N GLU A 590 135.01 -10.52 6.96
CA GLU A 590 133.89 -11.47 7.09
C GLU A 590 132.67 -10.83 7.77
N THR A 591 132.88 -10.09 8.87
CA THR A 591 131.82 -9.38 9.59
C THR A 591 131.18 -8.28 8.73
N ILE A 592 131.99 -7.51 7.99
CA ILE A 592 131.50 -6.50 7.04
C ILE A 592 130.77 -7.17 5.87
N GLY A 593 131.24 -8.34 5.40
CA GLY A 593 130.55 -9.13 4.38
C GLY A 593 129.18 -9.64 4.86
N MET A 594 129.10 -10.13 6.11
CA MET A 594 127.83 -10.51 6.74
C MET A 594 126.91 -9.29 6.91
N LEU A 595 127.46 -8.13 7.26
CA LEU A 595 126.71 -6.89 7.39
C LEU A 595 126.22 -6.37 6.03
N ASP A 596 127.04 -6.46 4.98
CA ASP A 596 126.69 -6.11 3.59
C ASP A 596 125.54 -7.00 3.09
N GLU A 597 125.63 -8.31 3.33
CA GLU A 597 124.56 -9.24 2.99
C GLU A 597 123.28 -8.99 3.81
N ALA A 598 123.41 -8.70 5.11
CA ALA A 598 122.29 -8.38 5.98
C ALA A 598 121.62 -7.05 5.58
N THR A 599 122.39 -6.00 5.33
CA THR A 599 121.92 -4.68 4.89
C THR A 599 121.30 -4.75 3.50
N GLY A 600 121.86 -5.53 2.56
CA GLY A 600 121.24 -5.77 1.25
C GLY A 600 119.90 -6.50 1.35
N LYS A 601 119.80 -7.53 2.22
CA LYS A 601 118.53 -8.22 2.51
C LYS A 601 117.51 -7.30 3.19
N LEU A 602 117.96 -6.46 4.13
CA LEU A 602 117.12 -5.47 4.81
C LEU A 602 116.64 -4.38 3.86
N LYS A 603 117.51 -3.89 2.96
CA LYS A 603 117.17 -2.90 1.92
C LYS A 603 116.14 -3.45 0.93
N ALA A 604 116.30 -4.70 0.49
CA ALA A 604 115.29 -5.38 -0.31
C ALA A 604 113.96 -5.54 0.45
N GLY A 605 114.02 -5.79 1.76
CA GLY A 605 112.86 -5.83 2.66
C GLY A 605 112.17 -4.48 2.85
N SER A 606 112.94 -3.39 3.04
CA SER A 606 112.40 -2.04 3.21
C SER A 606 111.78 -1.49 1.94
N GLY A 607 112.33 -1.82 0.77
CA GLY A 607 111.71 -1.49 -0.51
C GLY A 607 110.31 -2.12 -0.64
N LYS A 608 110.20 -3.42 -0.32
CA LYS A 608 108.89 -4.11 -0.28
C LYS A 608 107.96 -3.56 0.79
N LEU A 609 108.48 -3.16 1.94
CA LEU A 609 107.69 -2.53 3.01
C LEU A 609 107.14 -1.17 2.57
N LYS A 610 107.96 -0.34 1.93
CA LYS A 610 107.53 0.95 1.35
C LYS A 610 106.44 0.74 0.31
N GLU A 611 106.63 -0.19 -0.64
CA GLU A 611 105.61 -0.55 -1.62
C GLU A 611 104.30 -1.00 -0.95
N GLY A 612 104.38 -1.86 0.08
CA GLY A 612 103.24 -2.32 0.85
C GLY A 612 102.54 -1.21 1.65
N ALA A 613 103.30 -0.27 2.22
CA ALA A 613 102.75 0.88 2.93
C ALA A 613 102.02 1.87 1.98
N SER A 614 102.58 2.13 0.80
CA SER A 614 101.90 2.91 -0.24
C SER A 614 100.63 2.22 -0.75
N GLN A 615 100.65 0.89 -0.93
CA GLN A 615 99.45 0.11 -1.26
C GLN A 615 98.40 0.18 -0.15
N ASN A 616 98.82 0.10 1.12
CA ASN A 616 97.93 0.21 2.26
C ASN A 616 97.23 1.57 2.30
N ARG A 617 97.99 2.66 2.14
CA ARG A 617 97.41 4.01 2.07
C ARG A 617 96.41 4.16 0.93
N ALA A 618 96.75 3.67 -0.27
CA ALA A 618 95.82 3.68 -1.40
C ALA A 618 94.52 2.91 -1.08
N GLY A 619 94.62 1.77 -0.38
CA GLY A 619 93.45 1.01 0.09
C GLY A 619 92.63 1.76 1.14
N VAL A 620 93.27 2.47 2.06
CA VAL A 620 92.61 3.33 3.07
C VAL A 620 91.90 4.52 2.41
N GLU A 621 92.48 5.12 1.38
CA GLU A 621 91.84 6.19 0.59
C GLU A 621 90.63 5.67 -0.21
N GLN A 622 90.70 4.46 -0.78
CA GLN A 622 89.57 3.81 -1.43
C GLN A 622 88.45 3.47 -0.43
N LEU A 623 88.81 2.99 0.76
CA LEU A 623 87.86 2.72 1.85
C LEU A 623 87.13 4.01 2.28
N ALA A 624 87.84 5.13 2.42
CA ALA A 624 87.22 6.42 2.75
C ALA A 624 86.20 6.86 1.69
N GLN A 625 86.51 6.66 0.41
CA GLN A 625 85.59 6.98 -0.69
C GLN A 625 84.33 6.09 -0.64
N ALA A 626 84.50 4.78 -0.43
CA ALA A 626 83.38 3.85 -0.33
C ALA A 626 82.46 4.16 0.87
N ILE A 627 83.02 4.53 2.03
CA ILE A 627 82.23 4.92 3.21
C ILE A 627 81.52 6.27 2.98
N ALA A 628 82.13 7.23 2.29
CA ALA A 628 81.47 8.49 1.95
C ALA A 628 80.28 8.31 1.00
N GLU A 629 80.40 7.40 0.02
CA GLU A 629 79.29 7.02 -0.85
C GLU A 629 78.18 6.30 -0.06
N LEU A 630 78.57 5.39 0.85
CA LEU A 630 77.65 4.69 1.75
C LEU A 630 76.87 5.66 2.65
N ASP A 631 77.53 6.68 3.19
CA ASP A 631 76.94 7.75 4.03
C ASP A 631 75.94 8.61 3.25
N GLY A 632 76.28 8.97 2.02
CA GLY A 632 75.37 9.68 1.10
C GLY A 632 74.07 8.91 0.87
N ASN A 633 74.17 7.61 0.59
CA ASN A 633 73.02 6.73 0.38
C ASN A 633 72.23 6.47 1.69
N SER A 634 72.92 6.47 2.83
CA SER A 634 72.33 6.27 4.16
C SER A 634 71.34 7.38 4.52
N SER A 635 71.63 8.62 4.12
CA SER A 635 70.74 9.76 4.35
C SER A 635 69.44 9.65 3.56
N SER A 636 69.52 9.33 2.26
CA SER A 636 68.34 9.11 1.43
C SER A 636 67.51 7.91 1.88
N LEU A 637 68.16 6.84 2.36
CA LEU A 637 67.48 5.69 2.93
C LEU A 637 66.72 6.03 4.21
N GLN A 638 67.33 6.84 5.10
CA GLN A 638 66.69 7.29 6.32
C GLN A 638 65.49 8.22 6.03
N GLU A 639 65.61 9.13 5.07
CA GLU A 639 64.50 9.97 4.61
C GLU A 639 63.36 9.13 4.05
N GLY A 640 63.64 8.23 3.10
CA GLY A 640 62.61 7.37 2.49
C GLY A 640 61.94 6.42 3.49
N SER A 641 62.67 5.90 4.47
CA SER A 641 62.09 5.08 5.54
C SER A 641 61.23 5.87 6.50
N ASN A 642 61.61 7.11 6.83
CA ASN A 642 60.76 8.01 7.63
C ASN A 642 59.48 8.36 6.89
N GLU A 643 59.56 8.65 5.59
CA GLU A 643 58.39 8.90 4.76
C GLU A 643 57.45 7.70 4.70
N LEU A 644 57.99 6.48 4.48
CA LEU A 644 57.20 5.26 4.51
C LEU A 644 56.54 5.05 5.88
N TYR A 645 57.30 5.11 6.96
CA TYR A 645 56.77 4.88 8.31
C TYR A 645 55.66 5.88 8.65
N ASN A 646 55.86 7.17 8.34
CA ASN A 646 54.83 8.19 8.54
C ASN A 646 53.61 7.97 7.63
N GLY A 647 53.82 7.55 6.38
CA GLY A 647 52.75 7.19 5.45
C GLY A 647 51.94 5.98 5.93
N LEU A 648 52.59 4.97 6.51
CA LEU A 648 51.94 3.80 7.11
C LEU A 648 51.16 4.17 8.38
N LEU A 649 51.67 5.10 9.20
CA LEU A 649 50.92 5.64 10.34
C LEU A 649 49.69 6.43 9.86
N GLU A 650 49.83 7.27 8.83
CA GLU A 650 48.71 7.99 8.26
C GLU A 650 47.68 7.03 7.66
N PHE A 651 48.14 5.98 6.97
CA PHE A 651 47.30 4.92 6.43
C PHE A 651 46.58 4.15 7.55
N GLN A 652 47.27 3.80 8.64
CA GLN A 652 46.68 3.16 9.81
C GLN A 652 45.59 4.05 10.42
N GLU A 653 45.83 5.34 10.62
CA GLU A 653 44.81 6.27 11.13
C GLU A 653 43.62 6.44 10.17
N ARG A 654 43.87 6.53 8.86
CA ARG A 654 42.79 6.61 7.85
C ARG A 654 41.98 5.33 7.78
N SER A 655 42.62 4.17 7.92
CA SER A 655 41.97 2.86 7.91
C SER A 655 41.06 2.61 9.11
N LYS A 656 41.25 3.32 10.23
CA LYS A 656 40.30 3.28 11.36
C LYS A 656 38.92 3.77 10.94
N ALA A 657 38.82 4.68 9.97
CA ALA A 657 37.53 5.05 9.39
C ALA A 657 36.87 3.85 8.67
N LEU A 658 37.66 3.00 7.99
CA LEU A 658 37.16 1.74 7.41
C LEU A 658 36.73 0.74 8.48
N SER A 659 37.39 0.68 9.64
CA SER A 659 36.96 -0.19 10.75
C SER A 659 35.52 0.10 11.22
N SER A 660 35.07 1.35 11.11
CA SER A 660 33.68 1.73 11.40
C SER A 660 32.66 1.16 10.41
N LEU A 661 33.11 0.78 9.20
CA LEU A 661 32.31 0.05 8.22
C LEU A 661 32.21 -1.44 8.57
N GLY A 662 33.09 -1.97 9.41
CA GLY A 662 33.01 -3.37 9.86
C GLY A 662 31.69 -3.68 10.58
N ASP A 663 31.10 -2.71 11.27
CA ASP A 663 29.80 -2.88 11.92
C ASP A 663 28.62 -2.41 11.06
N ILE A 664 28.84 -1.98 9.81
CA ILE A 664 27.79 -1.31 9.02
C ILE A 664 26.58 -2.22 8.79
N ASN A 665 26.83 -3.53 8.64
CA ASN A 665 25.77 -4.50 8.50
C ASN A 665 24.92 -4.61 9.77
N GLU A 666 25.53 -4.65 10.95
CA GLU A 666 24.80 -4.72 12.22
C GLU A 666 24.13 -3.40 12.60
N LYS A 667 24.81 -2.27 12.43
CA LYS A 667 24.35 -0.96 12.93
C LYS A 667 23.43 -0.21 11.99
N ALA A 668 23.54 -0.43 10.68
CA ALA A 668 22.80 0.34 9.69
C ALA A 668 21.99 -0.55 8.74
N ILE A 669 22.62 -1.49 8.04
CA ILE A 669 21.97 -2.21 6.94
C ILE A 669 20.92 -3.19 7.47
N ASN A 670 21.23 -4.03 8.46
CA ASN A 670 20.25 -4.99 9.00
C ASN A 670 19.06 -4.30 9.68
N PRO A 671 19.24 -3.27 10.54
CA PRO A 671 18.10 -2.52 11.11
C PRO A 671 17.24 -1.86 10.04
N MET A 672 17.85 -1.27 9.01
CA MET A 672 17.10 -0.65 7.91
C MET A 672 16.37 -1.68 7.06
N ALA A 673 17.00 -2.81 6.72
CA ALA A 673 16.38 -3.93 6.02
C ALA A 673 15.17 -4.46 6.79
N ASN A 674 15.28 -4.60 8.11
CA ASN A 674 14.18 -5.02 8.97
C ASN A 674 13.04 -4.00 8.98
N GLY A 675 13.35 -2.70 9.14
CA GLY A 675 12.35 -1.63 9.06
C GLY A 675 11.64 -1.59 7.70
N LEU A 676 12.37 -1.82 6.60
CA LEU A 676 11.79 -1.90 5.25
C LEU A 676 10.90 -3.14 5.07
N ARG A 677 11.28 -4.29 5.65
CA ARG A 677 10.43 -5.48 5.64
C ARG A 677 9.15 -5.31 6.47
N GLU A 678 9.23 -4.65 7.62
CA GLU A 678 8.03 -4.30 8.41
C GLU A 678 7.11 -3.36 7.65
N LEU A 679 7.68 -2.36 6.96
CA LEU A 679 6.94 -1.46 6.09
C LEU A 679 6.26 -2.22 4.94
N ASP A 680 7.00 -3.10 4.25
CA ASP A 680 6.48 -3.95 3.17
C ASP A 680 5.34 -4.85 3.67
N GLN A 681 5.47 -5.46 4.84
CA GLN A 681 4.39 -6.23 5.47
C GLN A 681 3.15 -5.37 5.76
N GLY A 682 3.35 -4.14 6.24
CA GLY A 682 2.27 -3.16 6.44
C GLY A 682 1.56 -2.80 5.13
N ILE A 683 2.32 -2.61 4.06
CA ILE A 683 1.79 -2.30 2.72
C ILE A 683 1.05 -3.50 2.12
N ASN A 684 1.59 -4.73 2.24
CA ASN A 684 0.90 -5.96 1.84
C ASN A 684 -0.46 -6.11 2.56
N LYS A 685 -0.51 -5.79 3.85
CA LYS A 685 -1.75 -5.79 4.64
C LYS A 685 -2.72 -4.72 4.16
N LEU A 686 -2.22 -3.52 3.83
CA LEU A 686 -3.03 -2.46 3.24
C LEU A 686 -3.65 -2.91 1.91
N GLY A 687 -2.86 -3.45 0.99
CA GLY A 687 -3.32 -3.98 -0.30
C GLY A 687 -4.38 -5.08 -0.15
N SER A 688 -4.19 -5.99 0.79
CA SER A 688 -5.19 -7.03 1.09
C SER A 688 -6.49 -6.42 1.64
N SER A 689 -6.39 -5.47 2.57
CA SER A 689 -7.55 -4.83 3.20
C SER A 689 -8.33 -3.95 2.23
N THR A 690 -7.66 -3.25 1.32
CA THR A 690 -8.30 -2.44 0.27
C THR A 690 -8.95 -3.32 -0.80
N GLY A 691 -8.37 -4.48 -1.10
CA GLY A 691 -9.00 -5.51 -1.94
C GLY A 691 -10.29 -6.08 -1.32
N GLU A 692 -10.28 -6.40 -0.02
CA GLU A 692 -11.49 -6.82 0.71
C GLU A 692 -12.56 -5.72 0.72
N LEU A 693 -12.16 -4.47 0.97
CA LEU A 693 -13.06 -3.32 0.95
C LEU A 693 -13.69 -3.13 -0.45
N LYS A 694 -12.91 -3.30 -1.52
CA LYS A 694 -13.40 -3.23 -2.89
C LYS A 694 -14.43 -4.32 -3.18
N ASN A 695 -14.14 -5.56 -2.79
CA ASN A 695 -15.07 -6.68 -2.95
C ASN A 695 -16.38 -6.45 -2.19
N GLY A 696 -16.30 -5.97 -0.95
CA GLY A 696 -17.49 -5.64 -0.15
C GLY A 696 -18.31 -4.50 -0.76
N SER A 697 -17.64 -3.48 -1.29
CA SER A 697 -18.27 -2.36 -2.00
C SER A 697 -18.97 -2.81 -3.30
N ASP A 698 -18.36 -3.72 -4.07
CA ASP A 698 -18.99 -4.32 -5.25
C ASP A 698 -20.25 -5.13 -4.89
N GLN A 699 -20.20 -5.91 -3.80
CA GLN A 699 -21.37 -6.66 -3.30
C GLN A 699 -22.50 -5.73 -2.83
N TYR A 700 -22.16 -4.64 -2.12
CA TYR A 700 -23.13 -3.63 -1.73
C TYR A 700 -23.79 -3.00 -2.95
N MET A 701 -23.01 -2.60 -3.96
CA MET A 701 -23.55 -2.00 -5.18
C MET A 701 -24.47 -2.96 -5.93
N ALA A 702 -24.11 -4.23 -6.04
CA ALA A 702 -24.97 -5.23 -6.65
C ALA A 702 -26.30 -5.40 -5.89
N SER A 703 -26.25 -5.47 -4.57
CA SER A 703 -27.45 -5.61 -3.72
C SER A 703 -28.32 -4.35 -3.75
N PHE A 704 -27.71 -3.17 -3.81
CA PHE A 704 -28.43 -1.91 -3.89
C PHE A 704 -29.14 -1.74 -5.23
N GLU A 705 -28.54 -2.23 -6.32
CA GLU A 705 -29.19 -2.26 -7.65
C GLU A 705 -30.46 -3.12 -7.63
N GLU A 706 -30.42 -4.30 -6.98
CA GLU A 706 -31.61 -5.14 -6.78
C GLU A 706 -32.69 -4.42 -5.97
N PHE A 707 -32.33 -3.78 -4.86
CA PHE A 707 -33.27 -2.98 -4.05
C PHE A 707 -33.91 -1.85 -4.86
N LYS A 708 -33.11 -1.10 -5.62
CA LYS A 708 -33.58 0.01 -6.47
C LYS A 708 -34.56 -0.48 -7.53
N ASN A 709 -34.26 -1.61 -8.17
CA ASN A 709 -35.15 -2.23 -9.15
C ASN A 709 -36.46 -2.69 -8.50
N GLY A 710 -36.40 -3.32 -7.32
CA GLY A 710 -37.58 -3.70 -6.55
C GLY A 710 -38.45 -2.52 -6.13
N LEU A 711 -37.84 -1.39 -5.76
CA LEU A 711 -38.54 -0.15 -5.42
C LEU A 711 -39.23 0.47 -6.65
N ALA A 712 -38.57 0.48 -7.80
CA ALA A 712 -39.15 0.92 -9.07
C ALA A 712 -40.35 0.04 -9.47
N ASP A 713 -40.24 -1.28 -9.27
CA ASP A 713 -41.34 -2.23 -9.46
C ASP A 713 -42.50 -1.98 -8.48
N TYR A 714 -42.21 -1.75 -7.20
CA TYR A 714 -43.24 -1.45 -6.19
C TYR A 714 -44.02 -0.17 -6.51
N LYS A 715 -43.33 0.88 -6.99
CA LYS A 715 -43.99 2.09 -7.47
C LYS A 715 -44.86 1.78 -8.69
N SER A 716 -44.26 1.25 -9.76
CA SER A 716 -44.93 1.10 -11.05
C SER A 716 -46.06 0.07 -11.07
N LYS A 717 -45.88 -1.09 -10.43
CA LYS A 717 -46.86 -2.19 -10.41
C LYS A 717 -47.77 -2.16 -9.19
N GLY A 718 -47.40 -1.41 -8.15
CA GLY A 718 -48.18 -1.34 -6.91
C GLY A 718 -48.95 -0.02 -6.81
N ILE A 719 -48.21 1.08 -6.62
CA ILE A 719 -48.81 2.37 -6.29
C ILE A 719 -49.44 3.02 -7.52
N ASP A 720 -48.78 2.99 -8.67
CA ASP A 720 -49.31 3.59 -9.91
C ASP A 720 -50.56 2.82 -10.38
N GLU A 721 -50.59 1.49 -10.26
CA GLU A 721 -51.80 0.69 -10.52
C GLU A 721 -52.93 1.01 -9.53
N LEU A 722 -52.63 1.18 -8.24
CA LEU A 722 -53.61 1.55 -7.23
C LEU A 722 -54.20 2.95 -7.50
N SER A 723 -53.33 3.92 -7.84
CA SER A 723 -53.72 5.27 -8.23
C SER A 723 -54.68 5.26 -9.41
N ASN A 724 -54.36 4.49 -10.46
CA ASN A 724 -55.24 4.32 -11.62
C ASN A 724 -56.63 3.81 -11.23
N LYS A 725 -56.74 2.79 -10.37
CA LYS A 725 -58.03 2.25 -9.91
C LYS A 725 -58.84 3.23 -9.06
N THR A 726 -58.19 4.16 -8.35
CA THR A 726 -58.94 5.22 -7.65
C THR A 726 -59.55 6.26 -8.59
N GLY A 727 -59.13 6.31 -9.86
CA GLY A 727 -59.78 7.14 -10.88
C GLY A 727 -61.23 6.74 -11.16
N ASP A 728 -61.54 5.44 -11.11
CA ASP A 728 -62.89 4.92 -11.38
C ASP A 728 -63.91 5.32 -10.29
N ILE A 729 -63.42 5.69 -9.10
CA ILE A 729 -64.25 6.08 -7.95
C ILE A 729 -64.96 7.42 -8.20
N ASP A 730 -64.33 8.35 -8.91
CA ASP A 730 -64.95 9.64 -9.28
C ASP A 730 -66.23 9.42 -10.10
N GLU A 731 -66.15 8.46 -11.03
CA GLU A 731 -67.23 8.15 -11.95
C GLU A 731 -68.43 7.52 -11.21
N ILE A 732 -68.15 6.59 -10.29
CA ILE A 732 -69.16 5.97 -9.42
C ILE A 732 -69.84 7.02 -8.54
N SER A 733 -69.07 7.95 -7.96
CA SER A 733 -69.60 9.02 -7.11
C SER A 733 -70.58 9.91 -7.88
N LEU A 734 -70.20 10.33 -9.10
CA LEU A 734 -71.05 11.17 -9.96
C LEU A 734 -72.37 10.48 -10.33
N ILE A 735 -72.33 9.18 -10.61
CA ILE A 735 -73.53 8.39 -10.94
C ILE A 735 -74.46 8.28 -9.73
N LEU A 736 -73.92 8.03 -8.54
CA LEU A 736 -74.71 7.96 -7.29
C LEU A 736 -75.38 9.29 -6.94
N ASP A 737 -74.65 10.40 -7.01
CA ASP A 737 -75.20 11.74 -6.79
C ASP A 737 -76.36 12.03 -7.75
N GLN A 738 -76.18 11.65 -9.02
CA GLN A 738 -77.19 11.86 -10.03
C GLN A 738 -78.41 10.95 -9.86
N MET A 739 -78.23 9.69 -9.48
CA MET A 739 -79.33 8.79 -9.12
C MET A 739 -80.15 9.37 -7.97
N SER A 740 -79.49 9.91 -6.93
CA SER A 740 -80.17 10.55 -5.80
C SER A 740 -80.97 11.79 -6.24
N LYS A 741 -80.38 12.63 -7.09
CA LYS A 741 -81.07 13.78 -7.69
C LYS A 741 -82.31 13.34 -8.47
N MET A 742 -82.19 12.31 -9.32
CA MET A 742 -83.32 11.79 -10.10
C MET A 742 -84.40 11.16 -9.21
N ALA A 743 -84.04 10.54 -8.09
CA ALA A 743 -85.00 10.03 -7.12
C ALA A 743 -85.83 11.16 -6.50
N LYS A 744 -85.19 12.29 -6.14
CA LYS A 744 -85.86 13.50 -5.64
C LYS A 744 -86.75 14.16 -6.70
N GLU A 745 -86.31 14.23 -7.95
CA GLU A 745 -87.11 14.78 -9.05
C GLU A 745 -88.35 13.93 -9.35
N ASN A 746 -88.28 12.61 -9.13
CA ASN A 746 -89.38 11.67 -9.35
C ASN A 746 -90.04 11.22 -8.03
N ASN A 747 -90.05 12.10 -7.03
CA ASN A 747 -90.57 11.80 -5.70
C ASN A 747 -92.11 11.77 -5.62
N SER A 748 -92.82 12.23 -6.66
CA SER A 748 -94.28 12.23 -6.75
C SER A 748 -94.78 11.85 -8.15
N ILE A 749 -95.91 11.14 -8.19
CA ILE A 749 -96.59 10.73 -9.43
C ILE A 749 -97.73 11.70 -9.75
N THR A 750 -98.44 12.15 -8.71
CA THR A 750 -99.58 13.06 -8.82
C THR A 750 -99.19 14.54 -8.80
N GLY A 751 -97.92 14.84 -8.52
CA GLY A 751 -97.37 16.19 -8.49
C GLY A 751 -96.98 16.58 -7.06
N THR A 752 -95.96 17.43 -6.92
CA THR A 752 -95.55 18.02 -5.64
C THR A 752 -95.07 19.44 -5.87
N SER A 753 -95.01 20.23 -4.80
CA SER A 753 -94.31 21.52 -4.74
C SER A 753 -93.06 21.39 -3.86
N ASP A 754 -92.18 22.40 -3.93
CA ASP A 754 -90.97 22.48 -3.10
C ASP A 754 -91.29 22.73 -1.61
N GLU A 755 -92.56 22.96 -1.27
CA GLU A 755 -93.04 23.12 0.11
C GLU A 755 -93.18 21.78 0.86
N PHE A 756 -92.96 20.65 0.16
CA PHE A 756 -93.08 19.31 0.74
C PHE A 756 -91.78 18.50 0.68
N GLU A 757 -91.52 17.76 1.76
CA GLU A 757 -90.77 16.51 1.67
C GLU A 757 -91.74 15.43 1.17
N THR A 758 -91.67 15.13 -0.14
CA THR A 758 -92.60 14.20 -0.77
C THR A 758 -91.99 12.83 -0.94
N ARG A 759 -92.74 11.81 -0.53
CA ARG A 759 -92.40 10.40 -0.70
C ARG A 759 -93.55 9.73 -1.41
N SER A 760 -93.25 8.97 -2.47
CA SER A 760 -94.26 8.23 -3.21
C SER A 760 -93.93 6.75 -3.31
N ARG A 761 -95.02 5.97 -3.27
CA ARG A 761 -95.00 4.53 -3.50
C ARG A 761 -96.19 4.13 -4.35
N ILE A 762 -96.03 3.06 -5.09
CA ILE A 762 -97.06 2.47 -5.92
C ILE A 762 -97.33 1.09 -5.37
N ILE A 763 -98.59 0.79 -5.10
CA ILE A 763 -99.03 -0.54 -4.71
C ILE A 763 -99.81 -1.11 -5.89
N GLU A 764 -99.18 -2.01 -6.63
CA GLU A 764 -99.83 -2.74 -7.70
C GLU A 764 -100.43 -4.04 -7.17
N LYS A 765 -101.68 -4.28 -7.52
CA LYS A 765 -102.34 -5.56 -7.39
C LYS A 765 -102.60 -6.11 -8.78
N LEU A 766 -101.89 -7.18 -9.15
CA LEU A 766 -102.02 -7.84 -10.44
C LEU A 766 -102.87 -9.10 -10.30
N LYS A 767 -103.93 -9.19 -11.10
CA LYS A 767 -104.91 -10.29 -11.12
C LYS A 767 -104.80 -11.16 -12.36
#